data_AF-A0A8J8NZ85-F1
#
_entry.id   AF-A0A8J8NZ85-F1
#
_cell.length_a   1.000
_cell.length_b   1.000
_cell.length_c   1.000
_cell.angle_alpha   90.00
_cell.angle_beta   90.00
_cell.angle_gamma   90.00
#
_symmetry.space_group_name_H-M   'P 1'
#
loop_
_entity.id
_entity.type
_entity.pdbx_description
1 polymer ?
#
loop_
_entity_poly.entity_id
_entity_poly.type
_entity_poly.pdbx_seq_one_letter_code
_entity_poly.pdbx_strand_id
1 'polypeptide(L)'
;MCNECEQFNLINCYPIFIIGMEQEQQNEYLKKSTKNQLDKLLDSIERRNIESPHGNPKINARKNLSLEPDTTIKQQNQEFFNLNDSMNGLIEEAKSEIMFVEDKDHQFSDRQSSSKVFSKVPHIRTYTNGPDDTQFVKKQEGQLTQMKDFIQYKHNQIKKTVKMKKGIDKLKQDMVKRALSCVSLGRIVDRNEYAIVFRWFKFFKYLIYHLLFQIIGPFTVLFVTAIDSHSLSFNLGFTVKTNFVIATLNQYMFWFYNIYLGVIWSYYYKYPEEGWLGGIFEETFYFYMLHVVIKCVVTSVRYGFFSDLREDMFKQGLQTISFIGNDIIQTNWLKFHPLGGLKAEIKSSLYRNHVQERFFTLNFIEVLDNTSAKRLSDENYYYDIVDDPALEVQLGRGTLKFFLEKRKDELNEYTKRNEMRMLMEAMGRHKNGLEQTHTLENEFYGDLYYYQVPELITEINGNIKTRYSGTLMMNEIALFAGAKQMTLKMPWIMTVIRVLLPFMARYYEYGNPVHGFGTDSYVYTALDLILNSFHIYFNYIFIYAGLIDFHRRVKIMSACGALIDPVKENLDIDYRIFPTVNFFDVHSLHSWYQMRQCLMDLGKRYLNAIFIYSSFFLAGYLGFLIYRMLAVFEFIEDSSSSVFFAYATYDQFLFLANILLMLYYGACVNQQFVTDQLLLVQLKTCVILVKKHISYILTLSDEDFLEDTEYDDQYFIIIARQLIAYRNRKPNMSNKQIKQKLERLIKEIDIIRERLDIESNHHPLRIMGLKATFELMNQIYTGLITLAGAVIQQVYTKNSS
;
A
#
# COMPACT_ATOMS: atom_id res chain seq x y z
N MET A 1 15.54 7.35 -30.07
CA MET A 1 14.27 6.59 -30.20
C MET A 1 13.06 7.50 -29.96
N CYS A 2 12.98 8.63 -30.66
CA CYS A 2 11.82 9.52 -30.67
C CYS A 2 11.66 9.99 -32.11
N ASN A 3 10.71 9.41 -32.86
CA ASN A 3 10.12 9.97 -34.09
C ASN A 3 8.96 9.13 -34.69
N GLU A 4 8.39 8.14 -33.98
CA GLU A 4 7.33 7.27 -34.56
C GLU A 4 6.05 7.17 -33.70
N CYS A 5 5.53 8.28 -33.17
CA CYS A 5 4.26 8.27 -32.43
C CYS A 5 3.25 9.33 -32.92
N GLU A 6 3.25 9.63 -34.22
CA GLU A 6 2.37 10.67 -34.79
C GLU A 6 1.22 10.13 -35.67
N GLN A 7 0.92 8.83 -35.64
CA GLN A 7 -0.21 8.29 -36.38
C GLN A 7 -0.98 7.27 -35.54
N PHE A 8 -1.93 7.71 -34.71
CA PHE A 8 -3.20 7.01 -34.49
C PHE A 8 -4.19 7.96 -33.79
N ASN A 9 -5.04 8.60 -34.60
CA ASN A 9 -6.26 9.25 -34.16
C ASN A 9 -7.35 8.20 -33.94
N LEU A 10 -7.84 8.02 -32.72
CA LEU A 10 -9.20 7.56 -32.45
C LEU A 10 -9.68 8.06 -31.07
N ILE A 11 -10.94 8.50 -31.08
CA ILE A 11 -11.60 9.40 -30.15
C ILE A 11 -12.00 8.70 -28.84
N ASN A 12 -11.55 9.23 -27.70
CA ASN A 12 -12.30 9.34 -26.44
C ASN A 12 -11.54 10.25 -25.45
N CYS A 13 -11.61 11.56 -25.68
CA CYS A 13 -10.91 12.55 -24.87
C CYS A 13 -11.90 13.35 -24.02
N TYR A 14 -12.06 12.94 -22.76
CA TYR A 14 -12.63 13.80 -21.71
C TYR A 14 -11.63 14.27 -20.61
N PRO A 15 -10.33 13.88 -20.58
CA PRO A 15 -9.38 14.52 -19.68
C PRO A 15 -8.34 15.44 -20.36
N ILE A 16 -8.36 15.64 -21.68
CA ILE A 16 -7.35 16.46 -22.39
C ILE A 16 -7.59 17.97 -22.24
N PHE A 17 -8.79 18.40 -21.85
CA PHE A 17 -9.15 19.82 -21.82
C PHE A 17 -8.41 20.66 -20.75
N ILE A 18 -7.75 20.03 -19.77
CA ILE A 18 -7.03 20.76 -18.70
C ILE A 18 -5.58 21.11 -19.12
N ILE A 19 -5.01 20.41 -20.10
CA ILE A 19 -3.60 20.57 -20.50
C ILE A 19 -3.40 21.79 -21.43
N GLY A 20 -4.47 22.34 -22.02
CA GLY A 20 -4.42 23.51 -22.90
C GLY A 20 -4.94 24.83 -22.30
N MET A 21 -5.32 24.86 -21.02
CA MET A 21 -5.83 26.07 -20.37
C MET A 21 -4.67 26.97 -19.96
N GLU A 22 -4.76 28.28 -20.28
CA GLU A 22 -3.87 29.29 -19.71
C GLU A 22 -3.92 29.21 -18.18
N GLN A 23 -2.78 29.44 -17.53
CA GLN A 23 -2.60 29.29 -16.08
C GLN A 23 -3.66 30.05 -15.27
N GLU A 24 -4.17 31.16 -15.80
CA GLU A 24 -5.23 31.97 -15.20
C GLU A 24 -6.60 31.27 -15.21
N GLN A 25 -6.94 30.56 -16.28
CA GLN A 25 -8.17 29.78 -16.39
C GLN A 25 -8.11 28.51 -15.53
N GLN A 26 -6.95 27.87 -15.43
CA GLN A 26 -6.74 26.76 -14.50
C GLN A 26 -6.94 27.22 -13.05
N ASN A 27 -6.43 28.40 -12.70
CA ASN A 27 -6.62 29.01 -11.38
C ASN A 27 -8.08 29.39 -11.11
N GLU A 28 -8.83 29.88 -12.11
CA GLU A 28 -10.25 30.19 -11.96
C GLU A 28 -11.12 28.93 -11.81
N TYR A 29 -10.80 27.87 -12.57
CA TYR A 29 -11.45 26.56 -12.45
C TYR A 29 -11.19 25.92 -11.07
N LEU A 30 -9.95 25.96 -10.60
CA LEU A 30 -9.58 25.55 -9.24
C LEU A 30 -10.36 26.35 -8.19
N LYS A 31 -10.42 27.68 -8.30
CA LYS A 31 -11.21 28.52 -7.38
C LYS A 31 -12.69 28.15 -7.35
N LYS A 32 -13.33 27.94 -8.50
CA LYS A 32 -14.75 27.52 -8.59
C LYS A 32 -14.98 26.12 -8.02
N SER A 33 -14.10 25.18 -8.32
CA SER A 33 -14.18 23.79 -7.80
C SER A 33 -13.98 23.75 -6.28
N THR A 34 -13.01 24.50 -5.75
CA THR A 34 -12.75 24.61 -4.31
C THR A 34 -13.91 25.28 -3.57
N LYS A 35 -14.51 26.33 -4.14
CA LYS A 35 -15.70 26.98 -3.56
C LYS A 35 -16.88 26.00 -3.46
N ASN A 36 -17.19 25.26 -4.54
CA ASN A 36 -18.25 24.25 -4.54
C ASN A 36 -18.01 23.11 -3.53
N GLN A 37 -16.76 22.73 -3.26
CA GLN A 37 -16.45 21.71 -2.26
C GLN A 37 -16.55 22.26 -0.83
N LEU A 38 -16.14 23.52 -0.62
CA LEU A 38 -16.28 24.20 0.67
C LEU A 38 -17.76 24.37 1.05
N ASP A 39 -18.59 24.79 0.10
CA ASP A 39 -20.03 24.96 0.32
C ASP A 39 -20.69 23.63 0.69
N LYS A 40 -20.32 22.51 0.03
CA LYS A 40 -20.80 21.16 0.39
C LYS A 40 -20.34 20.68 1.77
N LEU A 41 -19.11 21.04 2.17
CA LEU A 41 -18.58 20.66 3.48
C LEU A 41 -19.29 21.43 4.59
N LEU A 42 -19.53 22.73 4.39
CA LEU A 42 -20.28 23.58 5.31
C LEU A 42 -21.73 23.08 5.46
N ASP A 43 -22.39 22.76 4.34
CA ASP A 43 -23.73 22.13 4.33
C ASP A 43 -23.76 20.82 5.12
N SER A 44 -22.72 19.99 5.00
CA SER A 44 -22.62 18.72 5.74
C SER A 44 -22.40 18.92 7.25
N ILE A 45 -21.71 19.99 7.66
CA ILE A 45 -21.48 20.31 9.06
C ILE A 45 -22.77 20.87 9.68
N GLU A 46 -23.50 21.71 8.93
CA GLU A 46 -24.75 22.31 9.37
C GLU A 46 -25.86 21.27 9.55
N ARG A 47 -25.97 20.29 8.63
CA ARG A 47 -26.93 19.18 8.75
C ARG A 47 -26.68 18.26 9.94
N ARG A 48 -25.41 18.04 10.33
CA ARG A 48 -25.08 17.22 11.52
C ARG A 48 -25.45 17.90 12.84
N ASN A 49 -25.61 19.22 12.84
CA ASN A 49 -25.98 19.98 14.04
C ASN A 49 -27.50 20.10 14.23
N ILE A 50 -28.31 19.85 13.19
CA ILE A 50 -29.77 19.95 13.26
C ILE A 50 -30.41 18.61 13.68
N GLU A 51 -29.74 17.48 13.44
CA GLU A 51 -30.20 16.14 13.82
C GLU A 51 -29.56 15.66 15.14
N SER A 52 -29.88 16.31 16.25
CA SER A 52 -29.80 15.65 17.57
C SER A 52 -30.81 16.25 18.56
N PRO A 53 -32.04 15.71 18.57
CA PRO A 53 -32.76 15.59 19.82
C PRO A 53 -33.34 14.17 19.91
N HIS A 54 -32.71 13.28 20.66
CA HIS A 54 -33.37 12.31 21.54
C HIS A 54 -32.33 11.48 22.28
N GLY A 55 -32.27 11.68 23.59
CA GLY A 55 -31.53 10.81 24.51
C GLY A 55 -32.23 9.47 24.68
N ASN A 56 -31.44 8.43 24.92
CA ASN A 56 -31.93 7.19 25.51
C ASN A 56 -30.93 6.75 26.61
N PRO A 57 -31.39 6.47 27.84
CA PRO A 57 -30.52 6.18 28.96
C PRO A 57 -30.35 4.66 29.11
N LYS A 58 -29.11 4.18 29.16
CA LYS A 58 -28.66 2.99 29.92
C LYS A 58 -27.20 2.72 29.60
N ILE A 59 -26.35 2.84 30.61
CA ILE A 59 -25.33 1.86 31.06
C ILE A 59 -24.48 2.60 32.10
N ASN A 60 -24.83 2.37 33.36
CA ASN A 60 -23.98 2.64 34.52
C ASN A 60 -23.31 1.31 34.87
N ALA A 61 -21.99 1.21 34.72
CA ALA A 61 -21.10 0.46 35.63
C ALA A 61 -19.66 0.42 35.09
N ARG A 62 -18.81 1.31 35.60
CA ARG A 62 -17.51 1.04 36.24
C ARG A 62 -16.61 2.26 36.14
N LYS A 63 -16.49 2.93 37.29
CA LYS A 63 -15.48 3.94 37.59
C LYS A 63 -14.18 3.27 38.02
N ASN A 64 -13.08 3.93 37.66
CA ASN A 64 -11.73 3.94 38.26
C ASN A 64 -10.62 3.27 37.45
N LEU A 65 -9.97 4.07 36.59
CA LEU A 65 -8.52 4.35 36.55
C LEU A 65 -8.21 5.06 35.22
N SER A 66 -8.19 6.38 35.25
CA SER A 66 -7.81 7.23 34.10
C SER A 66 -6.46 7.89 34.37
N LEU A 67 -5.47 7.55 33.55
CA LEU A 67 -4.40 8.47 33.18
C LEU A 67 -4.90 9.28 31.98
N GLU A 68 -4.87 10.61 32.11
CA GLU A 68 -5.42 11.57 31.15
C GLU A 68 -4.67 11.55 29.80
N PRO A 69 -5.40 11.58 28.66
CA PRO A 69 -4.87 12.11 27.41
C PRO A 69 -5.42 13.51 27.15
N ASP A 70 -4.49 14.45 26.97
CA ASP A 70 -4.59 15.79 26.35
C ASP A 70 -5.99 16.45 26.33
N THR A 71 -6.42 16.93 27.50
CA THR A 71 -7.60 17.76 27.76
C THR A 71 -7.53 19.14 27.08
N THR A 72 -6.36 19.52 26.57
CA THR A 72 -6.03 20.86 26.09
C THR A 72 -6.87 21.31 24.89
N ILE A 73 -7.14 20.43 23.91
CA ILE A 73 -7.88 20.82 22.68
C ILE A 73 -9.39 20.89 22.90
N LYS A 74 -9.95 19.99 23.72
CA LYS A 74 -11.38 20.03 24.06
C LYS A 74 -11.71 21.22 24.98
N GLN A 75 -10.85 21.51 25.96
CA GLN A 75 -10.99 22.71 26.79
C GLN A 75 -10.85 24.01 25.97
N GLN A 76 -9.86 24.09 25.06
CA GLN A 76 -9.71 25.26 24.18
C GLN A 76 -10.93 25.48 23.27
N ASN A 77 -11.50 24.40 22.71
CA ASN A 77 -12.72 24.51 21.91
C ASN A 77 -13.92 24.95 22.76
N GLN A 78 -14.07 24.42 23.97
CA GLN A 78 -15.20 24.75 24.85
C GLN A 78 -15.10 26.17 25.44
N GLU A 79 -13.90 26.63 25.78
CA GLU A 79 -13.63 28.03 26.15
C GLU A 79 -13.94 28.98 24.99
N PHE A 80 -13.58 28.60 23.75
CA PHE A 80 -13.90 29.37 22.55
C PHE A 80 -15.42 29.47 22.30
N PHE A 81 -16.18 28.40 22.52
CA PHE A 81 -17.64 28.41 22.41
C PHE A 81 -18.29 29.30 23.48
N ASN A 82 -17.87 29.19 24.73
CA ASN A 82 -18.36 30.01 25.83
C ASN A 82 -18.10 31.51 25.60
N LEU A 83 -16.94 31.86 25.01
CA LEU A 83 -16.60 33.23 24.64
C LEU A 83 -17.52 33.78 23.53
N ASN A 84 -17.85 32.94 22.55
CA ASN A 84 -18.71 33.32 21.44
C ASN A 84 -20.16 33.56 21.88
N ASP A 85 -20.69 32.73 22.78
CA ASP A 85 -22.04 32.91 23.34
C ASP A 85 -22.12 34.15 24.25
N SER A 86 -21.10 34.40 25.05
CA SER A 86 -21.00 35.62 25.87
C SER A 86 -20.95 36.89 25.01
N MET A 87 -20.22 36.87 23.89
CA MET A 87 -20.19 37.99 22.94
C MET A 87 -21.54 38.24 22.27
N ASN A 88 -22.29 37.19 21.93
CA ASN A 88 -23.62 37.35 21.34
C ASN A 88 -24.62 37.95 22.34
N GLY A 89 -24.54 37.58 23.61
CA GLY A 89 -25.33 38.19 24.69
C GLY A 89 -25.08 39.70 24.82
N LEU A 90 -23.80 40.12 24.84
CA LEU A 90 -23.43 41.54 24.92
C LEU A 90 -23.88 42.36 23.69
N ILE A 91 -23.96 41.73 22.52
CA ILE A 91 -24.43 42.38 21.28
C ILE A 91 -25.95 42.59 21.34
N GLU A 92 -26.72 41.60 21.80
CA GLU A 92 -28.18 41.73 21.93
C GLU A 92 -28.57 42.71 23.05
N GLU A 93 -27.83 42.75 24.15
CA GLU A 93 -28.00 43.76 25.20
C GLU A 93 -27.66 45.18 24.71
N ALA A 94 -26.60 45.32 23.90
CA ALA A 94 -26.29 46.61 23.27
C ALA A 94 -27.36 47.05 22.26
N LYS A 95 -27.96 46.12 21.51
CA LYS A 95 -29.07 46.42 20.59
C LYS A 95 -30.35 46.82 21.33
N SER A 96 -30.68 46.16 22.44
CA SER A 96 -31.87 46.51 23.23
C SER A 96 -31.73 47.88 23.90
N GLU A 97 -30.55 48.23 24.39
CA GLU A 97 -30.27 49.58 24.92
C GLU A 97 -30.31 50.66 23.84
N ILE A 98 -29.79 50.38 22.62
CA ILE A 98 -29.85 51.32 21.50
C ILE A 98 -31.31 51.55 21.06
N MET A 99 -32.12 50.50 20.95
CA MET A 99 -33.55 50.65 20.67
C MET A 99 -34.27 51.46 21.76
N PHE A 100 -33.90 51.31 23.04
CA PHE A 100 -34.50 52.07 24.14
C PHE A 100 -34.12 53.57 24.11
N VAL A 101 -32.98 53.94 23.50
CA VAL A 101 -32.59 55.34 23.30
C VAL A 101 -33.31 55.93 22.08
N GLU A 102 -33.44 55.18 20.99
CA GLU A 102 -34.19 55.61 19.79
C GLU A 102 -35.70 55.80 20.06
N ASP A 103 -36.30 55.01 20.94
CA ASP A 103 -37.70 55.15 21.34
C ASP A 103 -37.97 56.41 22.20
N LYS A 104 -36.94 56.91 22.90
CA LYS A 104 -37.02 58.19 23.64
C LYS A 104 -36.81 59.41 22.74
N ASP A 105 -36.00 59.29 21.70
CA ASP A 105 -35.83 60.36 20.71
C ASP A 105 -37.07 60.49 19.80
N HIS A 106 -37.80 59.40 19.55
CA HIS A 106 -39.06 59.47 18.82
C HIS A 106 -40.19 60.17 19.61
N GLN A 107 -40.23 60.08 20.95
CA GLN A 107 -41.19 60.85 21.77
C GLN A 107 -40.86 62.35 21.85
N PHE A 108 -39.64 62.78 21.51
CA PHE A 108 -39.28 64.20 21.40
C PHE A 108 -39.43 64.76 19.97
N SER A 109 -39.49 63.91 18.94
CA SER A 109 -39.56 64.34 17.53
C SER A 109 -40.99 64.63 17.00
N ASP A 110 -42.03 64.30 17.75
CA ASP A 110 -43.44 64.50 17.35
C ASP A 110 -44.01 65.92 17.64
N ARG A 111 -43.16 66.91 17.98
CA ARG A 111 -43.59 68.31 18.19
C ARG A 111 -42.88 69.38 17.35
N GLN A 112 -42.10 69.02 16.33
CA GLN A 112 -41.60 70.01 15.37
C GLN A 112 -41.69 69.49 13.93
N SER A 113 -42.92 69.52 13.40
CA SER A 113 -43.21 69.38 11.98
C SER A 113 -44.09 70.54 11.50
N SER A 114 -43.55 71.76 11.42
CA SER A 114 -44.06 72.72 10.43
C SER A 114 -43.06 73.83 10.08
N SER A 115 -43.15 74.28 8.83
CA SER A 115 -42.52 75.43 8.19
C SER A 115 -41.23 75.18 7.38
N LYS A 116 -41.53 74.85 6.12
CA LYS A 116 -40.79 75.16 4.91
C LYS A 116 -40.52 76.69 4.79
N VAL A 117 -39.35 77.01 4.20
CA VAL A 117 -39.10 78.05 3.16
C VAL A 117 -38.63 79.47 3.58
N PHE A 118 -37.54 79.88 2.89
CA PHE A 118 -36.96 81.21 2.59
C PHE A 118 -35.90 81.91 3.50
N SER A 119 -34.66 81.87 3.01
CA SER A 119 -33.63 82.92 2.75
C SER A 119 -33.44 84.19 3.62
N LYS A 120 -32.14 84.44 3.92
CA LYS A 120 -31.36 85.71 3.87
C LYS A 120 -31.79 86.95 4.70
N VAL A 121 -30.89 87.31 5.65
CA VAL A 121 -30.39 88.67 6.03
C VAL A 121 -31.37 89.55 6.86
N PRO A 122 -30.96 90.58 7.67
CA PRO A 122 -29.78 90.84 8.55
C PRO A 122 -30.14 91.21 10.03
N HIS A 123 -29.09 91.47 10.84
CA HIS A 123 -29.00 92.27 12.08
C HIS A 123 -30.26 92.90 12.71
N ILE A 124 -30.56 92.61 13.99
CA ILE A 124 -31.01 93.60 15.01
C ILE A 124 -30.48 93.24 16.41
N ARG A 125 -30.22 94.32 17.14
CA ARG A 125 -29.63 94.56 18.47
C ARG A 125 -30.19 93.76 19.66
N THR A 126 -29.26 93.60 20.61
CA THR A 126 -29.38 93.56 22.07
C THR A 126 -30.61 94.25 22.67
N TYR A 127 -31.29 93.58 23.60
CA TYR A 127 -31.64 94.15 24.91
C TYR A 127 -31.56 93.07 26.00
N THR A 128 -30.99 93.52 27.10
CA THR A 128 -30.61 92.85 28.33
C THR A 128 -31.79 92.68 29.29
N ASN A 129 -31.73 91.60 30.08
CA ASN A 129 -31.84 91.56 31.55
C ASN A 129 -32.74 90.44 32.06
N GLY A 130 -32.15 89.57 32.88
CA GLY A 130 -32.85 88.54 33.64
C GLY A 130 -31.87 87.48 34.11
N PRO A 131 -31.20 87.67 35.26
CA PRO A 131 -30.20 86.73 35.75
C PRO A 131 -30.89 85.65 36.58
N ASP A 132 -31.18 84.49 35.97
CA ASP A 132 -31.41 83.26 36.76
C ASP A 132 -31.36 81.94 35.96
N ASP A 133 -30.80 81.92 34.74
CA ASP A 133 -30.76 80.70 33.91
C ASP A 133 -29.40 79.96 33.86
N THR A 134 -28.39 80.46 34.58
CA THR A 134 -27.05 79.83 34.57
C THR A 134 -26.97 78.46 35.26
N GLN A 135 -27.94 78.10 36.12
CA GLN A 135 -27.96 76.77 36.75
C GLN A 135 -28.60 75.68 35.87
N PHE A 136 -29.59 76.03 35.03
CA PHE A 136 -30.25 75.06 34.17
C PHE A 136 -29.37 74.67 32.98
N VAL A 137 -28.66 75.64 32.39
CA VAL A 137 -27.71 75.40 31.29
C VAL A 137 -26.54 74.53 31.76
N LYS A 138 -25.97 74.76 32.94
CA LYS A 138 -24.88 73.93 33.48
C LYS A 138 -25.30 72.48 33.77
N LYS A 139 -26.55 72.25 34.16
CA LYS A 139 -27.09 70.90 34.40
C LYS A 139 -27.31 70.14 33.09
N GLN A 140 -27.80 70.82 32.04
CA GLN A 140 -27.94 70.22 30.71
C GLN A 140 -26.59 69.98 30.04
N GLU A 141 -25.61 70.88 30.19
CA GLU A 141 -24.25 70.66 29.71
C GLU A 141 -23.59 69.45 30.40
N GLY A 142 -23.81 69.25 31.70
CA GLY A 142 -23.34 68.07 32.43
C GLY A 142 -23.96 66.75 31.93
N GLN A 143 -25.27 66.74 31.65
CA GLN A 143 -25.95 65.57 31.08
C GLN A 143 -25.50 65.29 29.63
N LEU A 144 -25.28 66.34 28.84
CA LEU A 144 -24.80 66.21 27.47
C LEU A 144 -23.36 65.68 27.41
N THR A 145 -22.49 66.10 28.33
CA THR A 145 -21.12 65.58 28.44
C THR A 145 -21.14 64.11 28.87
N GLN A 146 -21.95 63.73 29.87
CA GLN A 146 -22.09 62.31 30.26
C GLN A 146 -22.63 61.43 29.12
N MET A 147 -23.57 61.94 28.33
CA MET A 147 -24.08 61.24 27.15
C MET A 147 -22.99 61.07 26.08
N LYS A 148 -22.20 62.11 25.82
CA LYS A 148 -21.07 62.05 24.87
C LYS A 148 -20.00 61.05 25.31
N ASP A 149 -19.68 61.01 26.60
CA ASP A 149 -18.71 60.07 27.14
C ASP A 149 -19.21 58.62 27.07
N PHE A 150 -20.51 58.40 27.32
CA PHE A 150 -21.13 57.08 27.17
C PHE A 150 -21.16 56.61 25.71
N ILE A 151 -21.53 57.48 24.76
CA ILE A 151 -21.51 57.18 23.33
C ILE A 151 -20.08 56.87 22.87
N GLN A 152 -19.09 57.66 23.31
CA GLN A 152 -17.69 57.42 22.98
C GLN A 152 -17.19 56.09 23.55
N TYR A 153 -17.61 55.74 24.77
CA TYR A 153 -17.31 54.45 25.39
C TYR A 153 -17.90 53.28 24.60
N LYS A 154 -19.19 53.31 24.25
CA LYS A 154 -19.86 52.27 23.44
C LYS A 154 -19.26 52.19 22.04
N HIS A 155 -18.94 53.31 21.41
CA HIS A 155 -18.27 53.34 20.11
C HIS A 155 -16.89 52.67 20.15
N ASN A 156 -16.13 52.88 21.22
CA ASN A 156 -14.84 52.21 21.44
C ASN A 156 -15.00 50.70 21.70
N GLN A 157 -16.05 50.29 22.41
CA GLN A 157 -16.35 48.87 22.58
C GLN A 157 -16.71 48.21 21.24
N ILE A 158 -17.60 48.80 20.44
CA ILE A 158 -17.96 48.31 19.10
C ILE A 158 -16.72 48.21 18.21
N LYS A 159 -15.83 49.21 18.22
CA LYS A 159 -14.55 49.17 17.49
C LYS A 159 -13.67 48.00 17.93
N LYS A 160 -13.60 47.69 19.23
CA LYS A 160 -12.87 46.52 19.75
C LYS A 160 -13.51 45.22 19.26
N THR A 161 -14.84 45.09 19.31
CA THR A 161 -15.57 43.90 18.86
C THR A 161 -15.40 43.67 17.36
N VAL A 162 -15.48 44.72 16.55
CA VAL A 162 -15.25 44.65 15.09
C VAL A 162 -13.80 44.27 14.78
N LYS A 163 -12.82 44.80 15.52
CA LYS A 163 -11.41 44.43 15.36
C LYS A 163 -11.15 42.96 15.74
N MET A 164 -11.79 42.48 16.81
CA MET A 164 -11.71 41.07 17.25
C MET A 164 -12.37 40.14 16.23
N LYS A 165 -13.56 40.48 15.71
CA LYS A 165 -14.23 39.71 14.66
C LYS A 165 -13.38 39.61 13.38
N LYS A 166 -12.79 40.73 12.93
CA LYS A 166 -11.83 40.72 11.81
C LYS A 166 -10.61 39.83 12.08
N GLY A 167 -10.12 39.77 13.33
CA GLY A 167 -9.05 38.86 13.74
C GLY A 167 -9.44 37.38 13.66
N ILE A 168 -10.64 37.04 14.14
CA ILE A 168 -11.19 35.67 14.07
C ILE A 168 -11.42 35.25 12.61
N ASP A 169 -11.97 36.13 11.78
CA ASP A 169 -12.21 35.84 10.36
C ASP A 169 -10.89 35.61 9.61
N LYS A 170 -9.84 36.39 9.92
CA LYS A 170 -8.49 36.18 9.38
C LYS A 170 -7.90 34.84 9.85
N LEU A 171 -8.05 34.49 11.12
CA LEU A 171 -7.58 33.19 11.65
C LEU A 171 -8.30 32.01 10.97
N LYS A 172 -9.63 32.11 10.78
CA LYS A 172 -10.42 31.12 10.05
C LYS A 172 -9.94 30.99 8.58
N GLN A 173 -9.71 32.11 7.91
CA GLN A 173 -9.16 32.11 6.55
C GLN A 173 -7.77 31.48 6.48
N ASP A 174 -6.89 31.77 7.43
CA ASP A 174 -5.55 31.18 7.50
C ASP A 174 -5.61 29.68 7.83
N MET A 175 -6.51 29.24 8.71
CA MET A 175 -6.75 27.82 8.98
C MET A 175 -7.31 27.08 7.77
N VAL A 176 -8.28 27.65 7.06
CA VAL A 176 -8.84 27.08 5.83
C VAL A 176 -7.77 27.04 4.73
N LYS A 177 -6.96 28.10 4.59
CA LYS A 177 -5.84 28.12 3.63
C LYS A 177 -4.79 27.07 3.97
N ARG A 178 -4.46 26.86 5.25
CA ARG A 178 -3.57 25.79 5.70
C ARG A 178 -4.19 24.41 5.46
N ALA A 179 -5.46 24.20 5.79
CA ALA A 179 -6.15 22.94 5.56
C ALA A 179 -6.25 22.60 4.06
N LEU A 180 -6.63 23.57 3.22
CA LEU A 180 -6.65 23.42 1.77
C LEU A 180 -5.24 23.17 1.23
N SER A 181 -4.23 23.89 1.72
CA SER A 181 -2.84 23.65 1.38
C SER A 181 -2.43 22.24 1.79
N CYS A 182 -2.78 21.75 2.98
CA CYS A 182 -2.46 20.40 3.43
C CYS A 182 -3.15 19.32 2.58
N VAL A 183 -4.43 19.52 2.20
CA VAL A 183 -5.17 18.58 1.35
C VAL A 183 -4.66 18.61 -0.09
N SER A 184 -4.39 19.79 -0.65
CA SER A 184 -3.83 19.92 -1.99
C SER A 184 -2.40 19.39 -2.04
N LEU A 185 -1.59 19.69 -1.03
CA LEU A 185 -0.22 19.19 -0.93
C LEU A 185 -0.26 17.67 -0.79
N GLY A 186 -1.11 17.10 0.07
CA GLY A 186 -1.29 15.65 0.18
C GLY A 186 -1.62 15.00 -1.16
N ARG A 187 -2.58 15.55 -1.92
CA ARG A 187 -2.91 15.04 -3.27
C ARG A 187 -1.76 15.19 -4.27
N ILE A 188 -0.99 16.27 -4.21
CA ILE A 188 0.16 16.48 -5.10
C ILE A 188 1.32 15.55 -4.73
N VAL A 189 1.59 15.38 -3.43
CA VAL A 189 2.54 14.41 -2.86
C VAL A 189 2.21 13.02 -3.39
N ASP A 190 0.96 12.61 -3.24
CA ASP A 190 0.49 11.30 -3.68
C ASP A 190 0.80 11.06 -5.16
N ARG A 191 0.46 12.00 -6.05
CA ARG A 191 0.67 11.83 -7.51
C ARG A 191 2.14 11.63 -7.88
N ASN A 192 3.04 12.44 -7.30
CA ASN A 192 4.46 12.38 -7.62
C ASN A 192 5.14 11.15 -6.99
N GLU A 193 4.64 10.66 -5.85
CA GLU A 193 5.13 9.43 -5.23
C GLU A 193 4.70 8.17 -5.99
N TYR A 194 3.56 8.22 -6.69
CA TYR A 194 3.09 7.08 -7.48
C TYR A 194 3.86 6.88 -8.79
N ALA A 195 4.56 7.91 -9.27
CA ALA A 195 5.47 7.83 -10.40
C ALA A 195 6.80 7.16 -9.97
N ILE A 196 6.92 5.86 -10.23
CA ILE A 196 8.11 5.08 -9.87
C ILE A 196 9.19 5.32 -10.92
N VAL A 197 9.98 6.38 -10.74
CA VAL A 197 11.13 6.73 -11.59
C VAL A 197 12.41 6.63 -10.77
N PHE A 198 13.37 5.84 -11.25
CA PHE A 198 14.69 5.75 -10.63
C PHE A 198 15.59 6.90 -11.08
N ARG A 199 16.22 7.57 -10.12
CA ARG A 199 17.03 8.78 -10.34
C ARG A 199 18.47 8.49 -9.92
N TRP A 200 19.31 8.20 -10.92
CA TRP A 200 20.71 7.82 -10.73
C TRP A 200 21.52 8.83 -9.90
N PHE A 201 21.33 10.13 -10.11
CA PHE A 201 22.05 11.15 -9.35
C PHE A 201 21.76 11.07 -7.84
N LYS A 202 20.48 10.87 -7.46
CA LYS A 202 20.10 10.69 -6.06
C LYS A 202 20.73 9.42 -5.49
N PHE A 203 20.64 8.32 -6.23
CA PHE A 203 21.28 7.05 -5.85
C PHE A 203 22.78 7.22 -5.53
N PHE A 204 23.56 7.82 -6.43
CA PHE A 204 25.00 8.01 -6.21
C PHE A 204 25.30 8.97 -5.07
N LYS A 205 24.54 10.06 -4.93
CA LYS A 205 24.67 11.01 -3.81
C LYS A 205 24.52 10.30 -2.47
N TYR A 206 23.45 9.53 -2.29
CA TYR A 206 23.22 8.81 -1.04
C TYR A 206 24.17 7.63 -0.84
N LEU A 207 24.65 7.00 -1.93
CA LEU A 207 25.71 6.00 -1.86
C LEU A 207 26.99 6.58 -1.28
N ILE A 208 27.41 7.75 -1.76
CA ILE A 208 28.58 8.46 -1.23
C ILE A 208 28.38 8.81 0.24
N TYR A 209 27.21 9.33 0.63
CA TYR A 209 26.93 9.64 2.04
C TYR A 209 27.02 8.42 2.96
N HIS A 210 26.45 7.29 2.55
CA HIS A 210 26.52 6.07 3.35
C HIS A 210 27.93 5.48 3.38
N LEU A 211 28.67 5.50 2.26
CA LEU A 211 30.08 5.05 2.23
C LEU A 211 30.97 5.93 3.11
N LEU A 212 30.83 7.26 3.04
CA LEU A 212 31.55 8.19 3.91
C LEU A 212 31.25 7.88 5.38
N PHE A 213 29.98 7.64 5.74
CA PHE A 213 29.64 7.26 7.11
C PHE A 213 30.31 5.95 7.55
N GLN A 214 30.43 4.95 6.67
CA GLN A 214 31.13 3.71 7.01
C GLN A 214 32.63 3.92 7.22
N ILE A 215 33.25 4.93 6.58
CA ILE A 215 34.69 5.21 6.64
C ILE A 215 35.03 6.18 7.78
N ILE A 216 34.44 7.39 7.78
CA ILE A 216 34.76 8.47 8.72
C ILE A 216 33.71 8.65 9.83
N GLY A 217 32.60 7.89 9.78
CA GLY A 217 31.65 7.84 10.88
C GLY A 217 30.91 9.15 11.14
N PRO A 218 30.81 9.59 12.41
CA PRO A 218 30.08 10.80 12.80
C PRO A 218 30.55 12.07 12.10
N PHE A 219 31.81 12.13 11.66
CA PHE A 219 32.33 13.28 10.90
C PHE A 219 31.60 13.50 9.57
N THR A 220 30.96 12.47 9.02
CA THR A 220 30.09 12.57 7.83
C THR A 220 28.92 13.54 8.05
N VAL A 221 28.47 13.72 9.29
CA VAL A 221 27.39 14.66 9.62
C VAL A 221 27.79 16.09 9.24
N LEU A 222 29.06 16.47 9.43
CA LEU A 222 29.57 17.79 9.03
C LEU A 222 29.49 17.97 7.52
N PHE A 223 29.88 16.96 6.75
CA PHE A 223 29.84 16.97 5.29
C PHE A 223 28.41 17.05 4.74
N VAL A 224 27.50 16.20 5.26
CA VAL A 224 26.08 16.21 4.85
C VAL A 224 25.40 17.51 5.23
N THR A 225 25.72 18.06 6.40
CA THR A 225 25.16 19.35 6.85
C THR A 225 25.67 20.51 6.01
N ALA A 226 26.94 20.47 5.56
CA ALA A 226 27.51 21.51 4.70
C ALA A 226 26.91 21.52 3.29
N ILE A 227 26.55 20.35 2.74
CA ILE A 227 26.03 20.22 1.36
C ILE A 227 24.51 20.33 1.30
N ASP A 228 23.79 19.70 2.23
CA ASP A 228 22.33 19.68 2.25
C ASP A 228 21.77 20.34 3.52
N SER A 229 21.58 19.56 4.58
CA SER A 229 20.90 20.02 5.79
C SER A 229 21.17 19.07 6.96
N HIS A 230 21.11 19.62 8.16
CA HIS A 230 21.20 18.85 9.39
C HIS A 230 19.98 17.91 9.59
N SER A 231 18.80 18.29 9.10
CA SER A 231 17.62 17.41 9.12
C SER A 231 17.84 16.15 8.30
N LEU A 232 18.54 16.25 7.17
CA LEU A 232 18.85 15.09 6.35
C LEU A 232 19.76 14.10 7.09
N SER A 233 20.81 14.56 7.79
CA SER A 233 21.69 13.66 8.54
C SER A 233 20.95 12.89 9.64
N PHE A 234 19.95 13.51 10.29
CA PHE A 234 19.06 12.81 11.22
C PHE A 234 18.23 11.74 10.52
N ASN A 235 17.58 12.08 9.40
CA ASN A 235 16.71 11.16 8.67
C ASN A 235 17.49 10.00 8.02
N LEU A 236 18.78 10.17 7.74
CA LEU A 236 19.70 9.11 7.31
C LEU A 236 20.14 8.19 8.46
N GLY A 237 19.92 8.59 9.71
CA GLY A 237 20.34 7.86 10.91
C GLY A 237 21.80 8.07 11.29
N PHE A 238 22.42 9.19 10.87
CA PHE A 238 23.82 9.51 11.20
C PHE A 238 23.96 10.21 12.56
N THR A 239 22.86 10.70 13.13
CA THR A 239 22.86 11.47 14.38
C THR A 239 21.81 10.92 15.35
N VAL A 240 22.18 10.73 16.61
CA VAL A 240 21.31 10.11 17.62
C VAL A 240 20.16 11.06 17.98
N LYS A 241 18.93 10.56 17.85
CA LYS A 241 17.71 11.16 18.39
C LYS A 241 16.84 10.08 19.04
N THR A 242 16.05 10.49 20.04
CA THR A 242 15.19 9.62 20.86
C THR A 242 14.31 8.67 20.02
N ASN A 243 13.80 9.13 18.87
CA ASN A 243 12.95 8.30 18.02
C ASN A 243 13.73 7.38 17.07
N PHE A 244 15.03 7.58 16.81
CA PHE A 244 15.78 6.77 15.84
C PHE A 244 17.01 6.08 16.44
N VAL A 245 16.99 5.86 17.76
CA VAL A 245 18.14 5.36 18.52
C VAL A 245 18.63 4.02 17.98
N ILE A 246 17.76 3.03 17.79
CA ILE A 246 18.18 1.68 17.37
C ILE A 246 18.87 1.68 16.00
N ALA A 247 18.27 2.35 15.02
CA ALA A 247 18.83 2.41 13.67
C ALA A 247 20.14 3.22 13.64
N THR A 248 20.24 4.29 14.44
CA THR A 248 21.49 5.05 14.59
C THR A 248 22.56 4.22 15.28
N LEU A 249 22.25 3.60 16.42
CA LEU A 249 23.17 2.72 17.15
C LEU A 249 23.71 1.60 16.26
N ASN A 250 22.84 0.97 15.45
CA ASN A 250 23.28 -0.02 14.49
C ASN A 250 24.34 0.56 13.53
N GLN A 251 24.12 1.75 12.96
CA GLN A 251 25.11 2.37 12.06
C GLN A 251 26.44 2.67 12.77
N TYR A 252 26.39 3.18 14.00
CA TYR A 252 27.59 3.45 14.80
C TYR A 252 28.35 2.17 15.17
N MET A 253 27.63 1.09 15.50
CA MET A 253 28.24 -0.23 15.73
C MET A 253 28.99 -0.74 14.50
N PHE A 254 28.39 -0.59 13.31
CA PHE A 254 29.05 -0.98 12.06
C PHE A 254 30.27 -0.10 11.76
N TRP A 255 30.17 1.21 11.97
CA TRP A 255 31.29 2.12 11.78
C TRP A 255 32.46 1.82 12.74
N PHE A 256 32.18 1.67 14.04
CA PHE A 256 33.19 1.32 15.03
C PHE A 256 33.93 0.03 14.64
N TYR A 257 33.18 -0.93 14.09
CA TYR A 257 33.76 -2.17 13.64
C TYR A 257 34.61 -2.04 12.38
N ASN A 258 34.20 -1.25 11.38
CA ASN A 258 35.05 -0.94 10.23
C ASN A 258 36.39 -0.35 10.67
N ILE A 259 36.37 0.57 11.63
CA ILE A 259 37.61 1.14 12.20
C ILE A 259 38.42 0.07 12.89
N TYR A 260 37.81 -0.72 13.77
CA TYR A 260 38.49 -1.77 14.51
C TYR A 260 39.19 -2.77 13.57
N LEU A 261 38.47 -3.29 12.57
CA LEU A 261 39.04 -4.17 11.57
C LEU A 261 40.13 -3.47 10.75
N GLY A 262 39.91 -2.23 10.33
CA GLY A 262 40.91 -1.47 9.58
C GLY A 262 42.20 -1.23 10.37
N VAL A 263 42.10 -0.97 11.67
CA VAL A 263 43.26 -0.80 12.57
C VAL A 263 44.00 -2.11 12.76
N ILE A 264 43.28 -3.21 13.02
CA ILE A 264 43.91 -4.53 13.16
C ILE A 264 44.59 -4.94 11.87
N TRP A 265 43.91 -4.75 10.74
CA TRP A 265 44.44 -5.04 9.42
C TRP A 265 45.72 -4.24 9.14
N SER A 266 45.71 -2.94 9.46
CA SER A 266 46.87 -2.06 9.31
C SER A 266 48.03 -2.44 10.22
N TYR A 267 47.73 -2.88 11.45
CA TYR A 267 48.74 -3.37 12.39
C TYR A 267 49.38 -4.67 11.86
N TYR A 268 48.56 -5.62 11.42
CA TYR A 268 49.01 -6.89 10.84
C TYR A 268 49.89 -6.69 9.61
N TYR A 269 49.46 -5.84 8.67
CA TYR A 269 50.22 -5.54 7.46
C TYR A 269 51.61 -4.94 7.78
N LYS A 270 51.73 -4.20 8.88
CA LYS A 270 52.98 -3.56 9.30
C LYS A 270 53.93 -4.51 10.05
N TYR A 271 53.40 -5.50 10.76
CA TYR A 271 54.18 -6.42 11.60
C TYR A 271 53.87 -7.89 11.28
N PRO A 272 54.13 -8.36 10.03
CA PRO A 272 53.78 -9.71 9.61
C PRO A 272 54.55 -10.80 10.40
N GLU A 273 55.78 -10.49 10.83
CA GLU A 273 56.65 -11.44 11.54
C GLU A 273 56.22 -11.71 12.99
N GLU A 274 55.42 -10.83 13.61
CA GLU A 274 55.03 -11.00 15.01
C GLU A 274 54.02 -12.15 15.17
N GLY A 275 53.29 -12.56 14.13
CA GLY A 275 52.57 -13.84 14.09
C GLY A 275 51.27 -13.91 14.91
N TRP A 276 50.73 -12.79 15.41
CA TRP A 276 49.58 -12.82 16.34
C TRP A 276 48.25 -13.16 15.65
N LEU A 277 48.18 -13.02 14.33
CA LEU A 277 47.03 -13.37 13.48
C LEU A 277 47.43 -14.26 12.30
N GLY A 278 48.63 -14.86 12.32
CA GLY A 278 49.07 -15.77 11.26
C GLY A 278 48.07 -16.92 11.20
N GLY A 279 47.25 -17.02 10.14
CA GLY A 279 46.11 -17.94 10.05
C GLY A 279 44.76 -17.27 9.78
N ILE A 280 44.69 -15.93 9.84
CA ILE A 280 43.56 -15.16 9.34
C ILE A 280 43.80 -14.80 7.89
N PHE A 281 42.91 -15.26 7.01
CA PHE A 281 42.96 -14.98 5.58
C PHE A 281 42.64 -13.51 5.29
N GLU A 282 43.49 -12.86 4.49
CA GLU A 282 43.31 -11.46 4.08
C GLU A 282 41.99 -11.24 3.36
N GLU A 283 41.55 -12.26 2.65
CA GLU A 283 40.35 -12.28 1.86
C GLU A 283 39.09 -12.14 2.72
N THR A 284 39.15 -12.54 4.00
CA THR A 284 38.05 -12.31 4.95
C THR A 284 37.78 -10.82 5.09
N PHE A 285 38.83 -9.99 5.16
CA PHE A 285 38.70 -8.54 5.23
C PHE A 285 38.18 -7.95 3.91
N TYR A 286 38.64 -8.44 2.75
CA TYR A 286 38.13 -8.00 1.45
C TYR A 286 36.63 -8.31 1.27
N PHE A 287 36.18 -9.51 1.63
CA PHE A 287 34.76 -9.86 1.59
C PHE A 287 33.93 -9.05 2.58
N TYR A 288 34.47 -8.77 3.76
CA TYR A 288 33.81 -7.88 4.72
C TYR A 288 33.58 -6.48 4.11
N MET A 289 34.63 -5.86 3.56
CA MET A 289 34.54 -4.55 2.91
C MET A 289 33.58 -4.57 1.72
N LEU A 290 33.60 -5.65 0.92
CA LEU A 290 32.61 -5.87 -0.12
C LEU A 290 31.20 -5.87 0.46
N HIS A 291 30.90 -6.63 1.51
CA HIS A 291 29.59 -6.66 2.16
C HIS A 291 29.14 -5.30 2.72
N VAL A 292 30.08 -4.46 3.18
CA VAL A 292 29.80 -3.07 3.60
C VAL A 292 29.37 -2.23 2.39
N VAL A 293 30.08 -2.32 1.26
CA VAL A 293 29.72 -1.64 0.01
C VAL A 293 28.35 -2.10 -0.48
N ILE A 294 28.09 -3.41 -0.48
CA ILE A 294 26.81 -4.02 -0.87
C ILE A 294 25.66 -3.43 -0.07
N LYS A 295 25.82 -3.37 1.25
CA LYS A 295 24.81 -2.79 2.14
C LYS A 295 24.58 -1.30 1.87
N CYS A 296 25.63 -0.55 1.55
CA CYS A 296 25.50 0.86 1.16
C CYS A 296 24.74 0.99 -0.17
N VAL A 297 24.99 0.13 -1.15
CA VAL A 297 24.22 0.06 -2.41
C VAL A 297 22.74 -0.23 -2.11
N VAL A 298 22.44 -1.27 -1.35
CA VAL A 298 21.06 -1.62 -0.93
C VAL A 298 20.33 -0.44 -0.32
N THR A 299 20.99 0.20 0.66
CA THR A 299 20.42 1.34 1.37
C THR A 299 20.22 2.53 0.43
N SER A 300 21.09 2.69 -0.58
CA SER A 300 21.06 3.82 -1.50
C SER A 300 20.01 3.69 -2.61
N VAL A 301 19.73 2.46 -3.06
CA VAL A 301 18.70 2.17 -4.07
C VAL A 301 17.35 2.75 -3.66
N ARG A 302 16.99 2.72 -2.37
CA ARG A 302 15.71 3.28 -1.89
C ARG A 302 15.56 4.77 -2.18
N TYR A 303 16.64 5.55 -2.02
CA TYR A 303 16.59 6.99 -2.28
C TYR A 303 16.64 7.32 -3.77
N GLY A 304 17.11 6.38 -4.60
CA GLY A 304 16.99 6.50 -6.05
C GLY A 304 15.53 6.62 -6.51
N PHE A 305 14.56 6.09 -5.74
CA PHE A 305 13.12 6.22 -6.01
C PHE A 305 12.46 7.42 -5.32
N PHE A 306 13.21 8.29 -4.64
CA PHE A 306 12.62 9.46 -3.99
C PHE A 306 12.15 10.49 -5.03
N SER A 307 10.87 10.86 -4.93
CA SER A 307 10.36 12.07 -5.59
C SER A 307 11.09 13.31 -5.06
N ASP A 308 11.10 14.39 -5.82
CA ASP A 308 11.73 15.65 -5.36
C ASP A 308 11.10 16.16 -4.08
N LEU A 309 9.78 16.09 -4.01
CA LEU A 309 9.05 16.50 -2.82
C LEU A 309 9.40 15.66 -1.59
N ARG A 310 9.53 14.33 -1.76
CA ARG A 310 9.94 13.45 -0.66
C ARG A 310 11.35 13.76 -0.18
N GLU A 311 12.28 14.00 -1.12
CA GLU A 311 13.63 14.44 -0.79
C GLU A 311 13.62 15.79 -0.05
N ASP A 312 12.82 16.76 -0.51
CA ASP A 312 12.68 18.06 0.13
C ASP A 312 12.11 17.93 1.55
N MET A 313 11.13 17.04 1.77
CA MET A 313 10.63 16.73 3.11
C MET A 313 11.73 16.16 4.01
N PHE A 314 12.60 15.29 3.48
CA PHE A 314 13.77 14.76 4.19
C PHE A 314 14.82 15.83 4.52
N LYS A 315 14.94 16.88 3.70
CA LYS A 315 15.86 18.01 3.94
C LYS A 315 15.28 19.07 4.88
N GLN A 316 13.98 19.32 4.81
CA GLN A 316 13.34 20.42 5.54
C GLN A 316 12.96 20.05 6.98
N GLY A 317 12.54 18.79 7.22
CA GLY A 317 11.98 18.39 8.50
C GLY A 317 12.46 17.04 9.00
N LEU A 318 12.31 16.82 10.31
CA LEU A 318 12.54 15.52 10.95
C LEU A 318 11.36 14.61 10.63
N GLN A 319 11.66 13.46 10.04
CA GLN A 319 10.63 12.49 9.66
C GLN A 319 10.42 11.47 10.78
N THR A 320 9.21 10.93 10.85
CA THR A 320 8.87 9.88 11.81
C THR A 320 9.47 8.54 11.38
N ILE A 321 9.67 7.63 12.34
CA ILE A 321 10.16 6.27 12.06
C ILE A 321 9.21 5.55 11.09
N SER A 322 7.90 5.74 11.26
CA SER A 322 6.90 5.13 10.37
C SER A 322 7.04 5.66 8.95
N PHE A 323 7.29 6.95 8.77
CA PHE A 323 7.52 7.55 7.45
C PHE A 323 8.76 6.96 6.76
N ILE A 324 9.89 6.87 7.47
CA ILE A 324 11.14 6.28 6.96
C ILE A 324 10.98 4.77 6.74
N GLY A 325 10.31 4.09 7.66
CA GLY A 325 10.05 2.66 7.63
C GLY A 325 9.18 2.22 6.47
N ASN A 326 8.32 3.11 5.95
CA ASN A 326 7.48 2.83 4.78
C ASN A 326 8.28 2.62 3.49
N ASP A 327 9.55 3.05 3.43
CA ASP A 327 10.43 2.82 2.28
C ASP A 327 11.37 1.63 2.46
N ILE A 328 11.43 1.05 3.66
CA ILE A 328 12.30 -0.08 3.94
C ILE A 328 11.54 -1.37 3.63
N ILE A 329 12.05 -2.13 2.65
CA ILE A 329 11.48 -3.41 2.20
C ILE A 329 11.25 -4.35 3.38
N GLN A 330 12.21 -4.44 4.31
CA GLN A 330 12.17 -5.37 5.44
C GLN A 330 11.07 -5.05 6.46
N THR A 331 10.77 -3.77 6.67
CA THR A 331 9.78 -3.35 7.69
C THR A 331 8.39 -3.23 7.13
N ASN A 332 8.24 -2.81 5.86
CA ASN A 332 6.93 -2.53 5.27
C ASN A 332 6.47 -3.60 4.27
N TRP A 333 7.37 -4.07 3.39
CA TRP A 333 6.98 -4.95 2.29
C TRP A 333 7.03 -6.44 2.62
N LEU A 334 7.95 -6.85 3.49
CA LEU A 334 8.00 -8.22 4.02
C LEU A 334 7.01 -8.46 5.15
N LYS A 335 6.62 -7.41 5.86
CA LYS A 335 5.58 -7.46 6.90
C LYS A 335 4.30 -6.90 6.31
N PHE A 336 3.56 -7.74 5.58
CA PHE A 336 2.25 -7.38 5.02
C PHE A 336 1.30 -6.99 6.16
N HIS A 337 1.18 -5.70 6.42
CA HIS A 337 0.29 -5.17 7.45
C HIS A 337 -0.92 -4.51 6.77
N PRO A 338 -2.17 -4.87 7.13
CA PRO A 338 -3.38 -4.37 6.47
C PRO A 338 -3.50 -2.84 6.55
N LEU A 339 -3.13 -2.25 7.68
CA LEU A 339 -3.20 -0.80 7.92
C LEU A 339 -1.96 -0.03 7.48
N GLY A 340 -0.89 -0.73 7.10
CA GLY A 340 0.41 -0.15 6.82
C GLY A 340 0.60 0.19 5.34
N GLY A 341 1.78 -0.11 4.81
CA GLY A 341 2.13 0.16 3.42
C GLY A 341 1.23 -0.51 2.38
N LEU A 342 0.50 -1.58 2.72
CA LEU A 342 -0.35 -2.27 1.76
C LEU A 342 -1.44 -1.36 1.18
N LYS A 343 -2.17 -0.61 2.02
CA LYS A 343 -3.22 0.32 1.56
C LYS A 343 -2.63 1.43 0.68
N ALA A 344 -1.45 1.94 1.03
CA ALA A 344 -0.75 2.94 0.22
C ALA A 344 -0.33 2.36 -1.14
N GLU A 345 0.17 1.13 -1.17
CA GLU A 345 0.56 0.44 -2.42
C GLU A 345 -0.64 0.09 -3.31
N ILE A 346 -1.79 -0.30 -2.73
CA ILE A 346 -3.04 -0.52 -3.47
C ILE A 346 -3.49 0.79 -4.13
N LYS A 347 -3.55 1.89 -3.37
CA LYS A 347 -3.89 3.23 -3.91
C LYS A 347 -2.91 3.67 -5.01
N SER A 348 -1.62 3.44 -4.79
CA SER A 348 -0.58 3.71 -5.78
C SER A 348 -0.82 2.92 -7.07
N SER A 349 -1.23 1.66 -6.94
CA SER A 349 -1.51 0.79 -8.09
C SER A 349 -2.76 1.21 -8.86
N LEU A 350 -3.85 1.54 -8.15
CA LEU A 350 -5.06 2.09 -8.76
C LEU A 350 -4.74 3.37 -9.55
N TYR A 351 -3.91 4.25 -8.98
CA TYR A 351 -3.51 5.49 -9.65
C TYR A 351 -2.70 5.23 -10.92
N ARG A 352 -1.69 4.33 -10.86
CA ARG A 352 -0.86 3.98 -12.03
C ARG A 352 -1.66 3.36 -13.17
N ASN A 353 -2.72 2.62 -12.85
CA ASN A 353 -3.60 1.98 -13.83
C ASN A 353 -4.83 2.84 -14.17
N HIS A 354 -4.91 4.08 -13.68
CA HIS A 354 -6.03 4.99 -13.90
C HIS A 354 -7.41 4.42 -13.50
N VAL A 355 -7.44 3.55 -12.49
CA VAL A 355 -8.66 2.95 -11.96
C VAL A 355 -9.28 3.87 -10.92
N GLN A 356 -10.53 4.27 -11.15
CA GLN A 356 -11.27 5.13 -10.23
C GLN A 356 -11.96 4.28 -9.16
N GLU A 357 -11.53 4.44 -7.91
CA GLU A 357 -12.02 3.67 -6.75
C GLU A 357 -13.55 3.63 -6.64
N ARG A 358 -14.24 4.74 -6.92
CA ARG A 358 -15.70 4.82 -6.87
C ARG A 358 -16.41 3.87 -7.85
N PHE A 359 -15.82 3.62 -9.01
CA PHE A 359 -16.39 2.74 -10.04
C PHE A 359 -15.78 1.34 -9.98
N PHE A 360 -14.82 1.12 -9.10
CA PHE A 360 -14.14 -0.15 -8.97
C PHE A 360 -14.93 -1.04 -8.03
N THR A 361 -16.01 -1.64 -8.55
CA THR A 361 -16.93 -2.47 -7.77
C THR A 361 -17.22 -3.81 -8.44
N LEU A 362 -17.28 -4.87 -7.63
CA LEU A 362 -17.52 -6.24 -8.06
C LEU A 362 -18.87 -6.76 -7.53
N ASN A 363 -19.58 -7.51 -8.35
CA ASN A 363 -20.68 -8.38 -7.95
C ASN A 363 -20.21 -9.83 -8.04
N PHE A 364 -20.72 -10.68 -7.14
CA PHE A 364 -20.39 -12.11 -7.11
C PHE A 364 -21.60 -12.98 -7.44
N ILE A 365 -21.32 -14.21 -7.85
CA ILE A 365 -22.33 -15.25 -8.14
C ILE A 365 -22.86 -15.83 -6.84
N GLU A 366 -21.94 -16.11 -5.92
CA GLU A 366 -22.23 -16.65 -4.59
C GLU A 366 -22.72 -15.55 -3.66
N VAL A 367 -23.55 -15.93 -2.69
CA VAL A 367 -23.83 -15.07 -1.55
C VAL A 367 -22.65 -15.16 -0.60
N LEU A 368 -22.11 -13.99 -0.28
CA LEU A 368 -21.02 -13.89 0.67
C LEU A 368 -21.56 -14.09 2.08
N ASP A 369 -20.83 -14.85 2.90
CA ASP A 369 -21.09 -14.90 4.32
C ASP A 369 -21.01 -13.49 4.93
N ASN A 370 -21.74 -13.26 6.03
CA ASN A 370 -21.82 -11.94 6.66
C ASN A 370 -20.44 -11.33 6.98
N THR A 371 -19.44 -12.15 7.30
CA THR A 371 -18.09 -11.68 7.62
C THR A 371 -17.35 -11.23 6.35
N SER A 372 -17.40 -12.01 5.27
CA SER A 372 -16.84 -11.63 3.97
C SER A 372 -17.56 -10.43 3.36
N ALA A 373 -18.88 -10.39 3.44
CA ALA A 373 -19.67 -9.24 3.01
C ALA A 373 -19.25 -7.97 3.77
N LYS A 374 -19.09 -8.03 5.10
CA LYS A 374 -18.61 -6.90 5.91
C LYS A 374 -17.19 -6.48 5.51
N ARG A 375 -16.26 -7.44 5.35
CA ARG A 375 -14.89 -7.17 4.90
C ARG A 375 -14.80 -6.43 3.57
N LEU A 376 -15.70 -6.75 2.64
CA LEU A 376 -15.70 -6.18 1.29
C LEU A 376 -16.60 -4.94 1.14
N SER A 377 -17.32 -4.55 2.20
CA SER A 377 -18.21 -3.37 2.21
C SER A 377 -17.75 -2.27 3.17
N ASP A 378 -17.04 -2.62 4.25
CA ASP A 378 -16.60 -1.71 5.29
C ASP A 378 -15.10 -1.38 5.15
N GLU A 379 -14.79 -0.13 4.75
CA GLU A 379 -13.42 0.35 4.62
C GLU A 379 -12.65 0.40 5.96
N ASN A 380 -13.38 0.47 7.06
CA ASN A 380 -12.84 0.55 8.41
C ASN A 380 -12.78 -0.80 9.11
N TYR A 381 -13.25 -1.89 8.47
CA TYR A 381 -13.26 -3.23 9.06
C TYR A 381 -11.93 -3.60 9.73
N TYR A 382 -10.82 -3.33 9.04
CA TYR A 382 -9.48 -3.64 9.55
C TYR A 382 -8.98 -2.64 10.60
N TYR A 383 -9.47 -1.39 10.61
CA TYR A 383 -9.11 -0.40 11.60
C TYR A 383 -9.82 -0.68 12.93
N ASP A 384 -11.12 -0.96 12.86
CA ASP A 384 -11.96 -1.27 14.01
C ASP A 384 -11.45 -2.50 14.79
N ILE A 385 -10.81 -3.45 14.10
CA ILE A 385 -10.19 -4.63 14.72
C ILE A 385 -8.87 -4.28 15.42
N VAL A 386 -8.10 -3.33 14.89
CA VAL A 386 -6.79 -2.95 15.45
C VAL A 386 -6.94 -1.99 16.62
N ASP A 387 -7.96 -1.13 16.61
CA ASP A 387 -8.21 -0.13 17.66
C ASP A 387 -8.75 -0.73 18.97
N ASP A 388 -9.02 -2.03 19.05
CA ASP A 388 -9.30 -2.73 20.30
C ASP A 388 -7.97 -3.13 20.97
N PRO A 389 -7.49 -2.43 22.02
CA PRO A 389 -6.19 -2.70 22.63
C PRO A 389 -6.10 -4.06 23.34
N ALA A 390 -7.23 -4.63 23.77
CA ALA A 390 -7.26 -5.99 24.30
C ALA A 390 -6.97 -7.00 23.18
N LEU A 391 -7.47 -6.70 21.99
CA LEU A 391 -7.11 -7.37 20.76
C LEU A 391 -5.65 -7.01 20.42
N GLU A 392 -5.22 -5.75 20.28
CA GLU A 392 -3.85 -5.33 19.89
C GLU A 392 -2.74 -6.05 20.69
N VAL A 393 -2.90 -6.21 22.00
CA VAL A 393 -1.96 -6.92 22.88
C VAL A 393 -1.98 -8.45 22.65
N GLN A 394 -3.14 -9.05 22.32
CA GLN A 394 -3.22 -10.43 21.81
C GLN A 394 -2.78 -10.56 20.33
N LEU A 395 -2.87 -9.48 19.56
CA LEU A 395 -2.73 -9.40 18.11
C LEU A 395 -1.30 -9.03 17.69
N GLY A 396 -0.43 -8.58 18.59
CA GLY A 396 0.96 -8.24 18.32
C GLY A 396 1.73 -9.39 17.63
N ARG A 397 2.15 -9.18 16.38
CA ARG A 397 2.82 -10.14 15.46
C ARG A 397 2.00 -11.39 15.08
N GLY A 398 0.91 -11.68 15.79
CA GLY A 398 0.03 -12.81 15.57
C GLY A 398 -1.19 -12.54 14.70
N THR A 399 -1.64 -11.30 14.48
CA THR A 399 -2.95 -10.98 13.85
C THR A 399 -3.14 -11.61 12.48
N LEU A 400 -2.24 -11.30 11.54
CA LEU A 400 -2.36 -11.82 10.18
C LEU A 400 -2.27 -13.34 10.28
N LYS A 401 -1.27 -13.86 11.00
CA LYS A 401 -1.11 -15.30 11.21
C LYS A 401 -2.35 -15.97 11.84
N PHE A 402 -3.03 -15.33 12.79
CA PHE A 402 -4.25 -15.82 13.45
C PHE A 402 -5.44 -15.73 12.52
N PHE A 403 -5.65 -14.64 11.80
CA PHE A 403 -6.69 -14.56 10.77
C PHE A 403 -6.47 -15.62 9.69
N LEU A 404 -5.22 -15.93 9.38
CA LEU A 404 -4.88 -16.91 8.37
C LEU A 404 -4.87 -18.33 8.89
N GLU A 405 -4.50 -18.56 10.15
CA GLU A 405 -4.63 -19.84 10.84
C GLU A 405 -6.11 -20.12 11.03
N LYS A 406 -6.90 -19.17 11.51
CA LYS A 406 -8.35 -19.26 11.56
C LYS A 406 -8.94 -19.52 10.17
N ARG A 407 -8.51 -18.80 9.13
CA ARG A 407 -8.97 -19.05 7.75
C ARG A 407 -8.49 -20.40 7.21
N LYS A 408 -7.31 -20.85 7.61
CA LYS A 408 -6.77 -22.18 7.28
C LYS A 408 -7.55 -23.26 8.03
N ASP A 409 -7.98 -23.01 9.26
CA ASP A 409 -8.78 -23.91 10.06
C ASP A 409 -10.20 -23.97 9.51
N GLU A 410 -10.80 -22.84 9.16
CA GLU A 410 -12.07 -22.75 8.42
C GLU A 410 -11.98 -23.51 7.09
N LEU A 411 -10.86 -23.37 6.37
CA LEU A 411 -10.62 -24.08 5.11
C LEU A 411 -10.41 -25.57 5.31
N ASN A 412 -9.64 -25.98 6.32
CA ASN A 412 -9.42 -27.37 6.67
C ASN A 412 -10.72 -28.02 7.14
N GLU A 413 -11.53 -27.28 7.90
CA GLU A 413 -12.84 -27.73 8.36
C GLU A 413 -13.80 -27.89 7.19
N TYR A 414 -13.84 -26.92 6.27
CA TYR A 414 -14.58 -27.02 5.02
C TYR A 414 -14.13 -28.23 4.18
N THR A 415 -12.82 -28.45 4.06
CA THR A 415 -12.25 -29.59 3.33
C THR A 415 -12.64 -30.91 3.99
N LYS A 416 -12.49 -31.02 5.31
CA LYS A 416 -12.89 -32.20 6.08
C LYS A 416 -14.39 -32.46 6.00
N ARG A 417 -15.22 -31.43 6.04
CA ARG A 417 -16.67 -31.56 5.86
C ARG A 417 -16.98 -32.11 4.47
N ASN A 418 -16.33 -31.59 3.43
CA ASN A 418 -16.50 -32.09 2.07
C ASN A 418 -16.01 -33.54 1.91
N GLU A 419 -14.83 -33.87 2.42
CA GLU A 419 -14.29 -35.24 2.41
C GLU A 419 -15.20 -36.22 3.17
N MET A 420 -15.67 -35.83 4.36
CA MET A 420 -16.59 -36.63 5.16
C MET A 420 -17.94 -36.80 4.46
N ARG A 421 -18.42 -35.77 3.76
CA ARG A 421 -19.64 -35.85 2.95
C ARG A 421 -19.47 -36.85 1.81
N MET A 422 -18.37 -36.75 1.06
CA MET A 422 -18.04 -37.72 -0.01
C MET A 422 -17.94 -39.16 0.55
N LEU A 423 -17.35 -39.34 1.72
CA LEU A 423 -17.23 -40.64 2.37
C LEU A 423 -18.59 -41.19 2.85
N MET A 424 -19.42 -40.37 3.51
CA MET A 424 -20.76 -40.76 3.95
C MET A 424 -21.66 -41.14 2.77
N GLU A 425 -21.53 -40.43 1.66
CA GLU A 425 -22.26 -40.71 0.42
C GLU A 425 -21.80 -42.05 -0.21
N ALA A 426 -20.49 -42.30 -0.26
CA ALA A 426 -19.96 -43.59 -0.69
C ALA A 426 -20.44 -44.74 0.20
N MET A 427 -20.48 -44.53 1.53
CA MET A 427 -20.94 -45.54 2.50
C MET A 427 -22.45 -45.77 2.45
N GLY A 428 -23.26 -44.72 2.30
CA GLY A 428 -24.72 -44.82 2.16
C GLY A 428 -25.11 -45.63 0.92
N ARG A 429 -24.38 -45.46 -0.19
CA ARG A 429 -24.60 -46.25 -1.41
C ARG A 429 -24.10 -47.67 -1.30
N HIS A 430 -23.01 -47.95 -0.58
CA HIS A 430 -22.61 -49.34 -0.32
C HIS A 430 -23.65 -50.10 0.54
N LYS A 431 -24.40 -49.37 1.37
CA LYS A 431 -25.51 -49.93 2.17
C LYS A 431 -26.77 -50.18 1.33
N ASN A 432 -27.01 -49.36 0.30
CA ASN A 432 -28.17 -49.48 -0.60
C ASN A 432 -27.88 -50.31 -1.88
N GLY A 433 -26.61 -50.48 -2.24
CA GLY A 433 -26.14 -51.15 -3.45
C GLY A 433 -25.91 -52.66 -3.32
N LEU A 434 -26.22 -53.27 -2.17
CA LEU A 434 -26.18 -54.72 -2.02
C LEU A 434 -27.32 -55.46 -2.75
N GLU A 435 -28.26 -54.75 -3.39
CA GLU A 435 -29.33 -55.35 -4.19
C GLU A 435 -29.32 -55.04 -5.69
N GLN A 436 -28.48 -54.10 -6.20
CA GLN A 436 -28.47 -53.76 -7.63
C GLN A 436 -27.07 -53.37 -8.13
N THR A 437 -26.17 -54.34 -8.24
CA THR A 437 -24.89 -54.17 -8.94
C THR A 437 -25.06 -54.59 -10.40
N HIS A 438 -25.13 -53.65 -11.35
CA HIS A 438 -24.47 -53.80 -12.67
C HIS A 438 -24.51 -52.58 -13.63
N THR A 439 -25.07 -51.41 -13.30
CA THR A 439 -25.12 -50.25 -14.24
C THR A 439 -24.58 -48.91 -13.71
N LEU A 440 -23.92 -48.88 -12.54
CA LEU A 440 -23.79 -47.66 -11.72
C LEU A 440 -22.48 -46.84 -11.84
N GLU A 441 -21.54 -47.17 -12.73
CA GLU A 441 -20.30 -46.38 -12.84
C GLU A 441 -20.48 -45.01 -13.54
N ASN A 442 -21.54 -44.81 -14.33
CA ASN A 442 -21.81 -43.51 -14.99
C ASN A 442 -22.73 -42.57 -14.17
N GLU A 443 -23.53 -43.08 -13.22
CA GLU A 443 -24.32 -42.24 -12.29
C GLU A 443 -23.50 -41.70 -11.11
N PHE A 444 -22.31 -42.27 -10.86
CA PHE A 444 -21.45 -41.91 -9.73
C PHE A 444 -20.99 -40.45 -9.74
N TYR A 445 -20.79 -39.86 -10.91
CA TYR A 445 -20.37 -38.47 -11.03
C TYR A 445 -21.54 -37.48 -11.04
N GLY A 446 -22.71 -37.83 -11.58
CA GLY A 446 -23.85 -36.90 -11.71
C GLY A 446 -24.44 -36.41 -10.38
N ASP A 447 -24.57 -37.28 -9.39
CA ASP A 447 -25.27 -36.97 -8.13
C ASP A 447 -24.44 -36.14 -7.14
N LEU A 448 -23.11 -36.26 -7.16
CA LEU A 448 -22.23 -35.53 -6.22
C LEU A 448 -22.31 -34.01 -6.45
N TYR A 449 -22.55 -33.62 -7.71
CA TYR A 449 -22.70 -32.23 -8.15
C TYR A 449 -24.08 -31.65 -7.83
N TYR A 450 -25.09 -32.49 -7.63
CA TYR A 450 -26.47 -32.05 -7.46
C TYR A 450 -26.77 -31.39 -6.11
N TYR A 451 -25.93 -31.61 -5.08
CA TYR A 451 -26.19 -31.15 -3.72
C TYR A 451 -25.41 -29.91 -3.26
N GLN A 452 -24.34 -29.48 -3.96
CA GLN A 452 -23.71 -28.18 -3.65
C GLN A 452 -24.47 -26.99 -4.25
N VAL A 453 -25.24 -27.23 -5.32
CA VAL A 453 -25.89 -26.15 -6.04
C VAL A 453 -27.25 -25.69 -5.45
N PRO A 454 -28.07 -26.54 -4.79
CA PRO A 454 -29.36 -26.12 -4.23
C PRO A 454 -29.26 -25.05 -3.13
N GLU A 455 -28.24 -25.08 -2.26
CA GLU A 455 -27.97 -24.00 -1.28
C GLU A 455 -27.53 -22.71 -1.98
N LEU A 456 -26.74 -22.83 -3.05
CA LEU A 456 -26.40 -21.71 -3.92
C LEU A 456 -27.67 -21.09 -4.55
N ILE A 457 -28.66 -21.91 -4.93
CA ILE A 457 -29.88 -21.51 -5.66
C ILE A 457 -30.82 -20.63 -4.82
N THR A 458 -31.09 -20.98 -3.55
CA THR A 458 -31.95 -20.17 -2.67
C THR A 458 -31.32 -18.81 -2.35
N GLU A 459 -29.99 -18.76 -2.27
CA GLU A 459 -29.22 -17.56 -1.98
C GLU A 459 -29.04 -16.63 -3.20
N ILE A 460 -28.83 -17.19 -4.40
CA ILE A 460 -28.68 -16.45 -5.66
C ILE A 460 -29.83 -15.47 -5.88
N ASN A 461 -31.06 -15.78 -5.46
CA ASN A 461 -32.24 -14.95 -5.73
C ASN A 461 -32.32 -13.66 -4.87
N GLY A 462 -31.72 -13.61 -3.68
CA GLY A 462 -31.86 -12.48 -2.74
C GLY A 462 -30.88 -11.30 -2.92
N ASN A 463 -29.61 -11.54 -3.26
CA ASN A 463 -28.53 -10.57 -2.96
C ASN A 463 -27.67 -10.04 -4.13
N ILE A 464 -27.93 -10.39 -5.39
CA ILE A 464 -27.08 -9.99 -6.55
C ILE A 464 -27.00 -8.47 -6.81
N LYS A 465 -27.74 -7.64 -6.06
CA LYS A 465 -27.59 -6.17 -6.13
C LYS A 465 -26.42 -5.63 -5.32
N THR A 466 -25.84 -6.40 -4.39
CA THR A 466 -24.77 -5.88 -3.53
C THR A 466 -23.45 -5.80 -4.32
N ARG A 467 -23.03 -4.55 -4.56
CA ARG A 467 -21.73 -4.23 -5.13
C ARG A 467 -20.72 -4.08 -4.02
N TYR A 468 -19.63 -4.81 -4.14
CA TYR A 468 -18.51 -4.80 -3.20
C TYR A 468 -17.35 -3.98 -3.73
N SER A 469 -16.54 -3.41 -2.85
CA SER A 469 -15.39 -2.60 -3.24
C SER A 469 -14.28 -3.49 -3.82
N GLY A 470 -13.85 -3.20 -5.06
CA GLY A 470 -12.70 -3.85 -5.67
C GLY A 470 -11.41 -3.56 -4.92
N THR A 471 -11.28 -2.37 -4.30
CA THR A 471 -10.11 -2.02 -3.47
C THR A 471 -10.01 -2.95 -2.25
N LEU A 472 -11.14 -3.23 -1.59
CA LEU A 472 -11.17 -4.14 -0.45
C LEU A 472 -10.91 -5.59 -0.89
N MET A 473 -11.40 -5.97 -2.07
CA MET A 473 -11.09 -7.28 -2.66
C MET A 473 -9.60 -7.44 -2.96
N MET A 474 -8.94 -6.41 -3.51
CA MET A 474 -7.49 -6.40 -3.68
C MET A 474 -6.75 -6.56 -2.34
N ASN A 475 -7.25 -5.91 -1.28
CA ASN A 475 -6.67 -6.03 0.05
C ASN A 475 -6.80 -7.47 0.58
N GLU A 476 -7.96 -8.13 0.41
CA GLU A 476 -8.14 -9.54 0.78
C GLU A 476 -7.15 -10.46 0.05
N ILE A 477 -7.02 -10.31 -1.27
CA ILE A 477 -6.10 -11.12 -2.09
C ILE A 477 -4.65 -10.90 -1.64
N ALA A 478 -4.28 -9.65 -1.40
CA ALA A 478 -2.94 -9.28 -0.97
C ALA A 478 -2.62 -9.84 0.43
N LEU A 479 -3.55 -9.76 1.38
CA LEU A 479 -3.40 -10.35 2.73
C LEU A 479 -3.34 -11.88 2.67
N PHE A 480 -4.17 -12.51 1.85
CA PHE A 480 -4.10 -13.95 1.59
C PHE A 480 -2.74 -14.36 1.00
N ALA A 481 -2.16 -13.58 0.09
CA ALA A 481 -0.86 -13.92 -0.45
C ALA A 481 0.27 -13.67 0.57
N GLY A 482 0.16 -12.61 1.38
CA GLY A 482 1.05 -12.34 2.51
C GLY A 482 1.02 -13.44 3.57
N ALA A 483 -0.09 -14.16 3.67
CA ALA A 483 -0.25 -15.32 4.55
C ALA A 483 0.63 -16.49 4.24
N LYS A 484 0.73 -16.76 2.94
CA LYS A 484 1.39 -17.92 2.37
C LYS A 484 2.82 -17.57 1.98
N GLN A 485 3.32 -16.44 2.45
CA GLN A 485 4.68 -16.02 2.20
C GLN A 485 5.68 -17.01 2.81
N MET A 486 6.82 -17.16 2.15
CA MET A 486 7.88 -18.02 2.63
C MET A 486 8.45 -17.51 3.96
N THR A 487 8.90 -18.42 4.82
CA THR A 487 9.42 -18.05 6.14
C THR A 487 10.76 -17.33 6.04
N LEU A 488 10.97 -16.29 6.86
CA LEU A 488 12.23 -15.54 6.95
C LEU A 488 13.37 -16.30 7.66
N LYS A 489 13.23 -17.62 7.87
CA LYS A 489 14.26 -18.46 8.52
C LYS A 489 15.41 -18.79 7.58
N MET A 490 15.15 -18.90 6.27
CA MET A 490 16.16 -19.31 5.29
C MET A 490 17.38 -18.36 5.20
N PRO A 491 17.23 -17.02 5.15
CA PRO A 491 18.39 -16.12 5.17
C PRO A 491 19.29 -16.29 6.38
N TRP A 492 18.72 -16.64 7.54
CA TRP A 492 19.48 -16.87 8.75
C TRP A 492 20.28 -18.18 8.66
N ILE A 493 19.67 -19.26 8.18
CA ILE A 493 20.37 -20.54 7.93
C ILE A 493 21.53 -20.32 6.95
N MET A 494 21.28 -19.58 5.86
CA MET A 494 22.30 -19.24 4.86
C MET A 494 23.45 -18.44 5.49
N THR A 495 23.13 -17.46 6.34
CA THR A 495 24.14 -16.67 7.07
C THR A 495 25.00 -17.56 7.97
N VAL A 496 24.39 -18.46 8.74
CA VAL A 496 25.12 -19.37 9.64
C VAL A 496 26.08 -20.25 8.85
N ILE A 497 25.64 -20.83 7.73
CA ILE A 497 26.52 -21.66 6.88
C ILE A 497 27.70 -20.82 6.35
N ARG A 498 27.42 -19.63 5.81
CA ARG A 498 28.45 -18.73 5.25
C ARG A 498 29.51 -18.34 6.27
N VAL A 499 29.08 -18.06 7.49
CA VAL A 499 29.95 -17.63 8.59
C VAL A 499 30.80 -18.77 9.14
N LEU A 500 30.41 -20.03 8.95
CA LEU A 500 31.19 -21.21 9.36
C LEU A 500 32.31 -21.59 8.36
N LEU A 501 32.21 -21.16 7.10
CA LEU A 501 33.21 -21.47 6.06
C LEU A 501 34.68 -21.12 6.42
N PRO A 502 35.03 -19.96 6.99
CA PRO A 502 36.43 -19.66 7.31
C PRO A 502 36.95 -20.53 8.45
N PHE A 503 36.08 -21.02 9.34
CA PHE A 503 36.45 -21.92 10.42
C PHE A 503 36.73 -23.32 9.88
N MET A 504 35.92 -23.78 8.92
CA MET A 504 36.15 -25.06 8.24
C MET A 504 37.47 -25.03 7.47
N ALA A 505 37.74 -23.94 6.75
CA ALA A 505 38.98 -23.81 6.01
C ALA A 505 40.21 -23.67 6.91
N ARG A 506 40.14 -22.88 7.99
CA ARG A 506 41.20 -22.83 9.01
C ARG A 506 41.45 -24.19 9.66
N TYR A 507 40.39 -24.94 9.95
CA TYR A 507 40.53 -26.30 10.47
C TYR A 507 41.19 -27.24 9.46
N TYR A 508 40.85 -27.14 8.18
CA TYR A 508 41.44 -27.94 7.13
C TYR A 508 42.92 -27.63 6.91
N GLU A 509 43.30 -26.36 6.83
CA GLU A 509 44.68 -25.95 6.56
C GLU A 509 45.58 -26.03 7.79
N TYR A 510 45.08 -25.70 8.97
CA TYR A 510 45.88 -25.55 10.18
C TYR A 510 45.52 -26.51 11.33
N GLY A 511 44.53 -27.39 11.15
CA GLY A 511 44.08 -28.33 12.19
C GLY A 511 43.31 -27.69 13.36
N ASN A 512 43.05 -26.38 13.33
CA ASN A 512 42.32 -25.65 14.39
C ASN A 512 41.41 -24.57 13.77
N PRO A 513 40.11 -24.51 14.13
CA PRO A 513 39.17 -23.56 13.52
C PRO A 513 39.39 -22.10 13.90
N VAL A 514 40.00 -21.82 15.06
CA VAL A 514 40.19 -20.43 15.54
C VAL A 514 41.57 -19.90 15.18
N HIS A 515 42.58 -20.78 15.13
CA HIS A 515 44.00 -20.53 14.84
C HIS A 515 44.64 -19.32 15.56
N GLY A 516 45.77 -19.56 16.21
CA GLY A 516 46.44 -18.58 17.07
C GLY A 516 46.05 -18.74 18.54
N PHE A 517 47.05 -18.80 19.42
CA PHE A 517 46.87 -18.96 20.87
C PHE A 517 46.75 -17.61 21.60
N GLY A 518 46.79 -16.49 20.87
CA GLY A 518 46.68 -15.14 21.43
C GLY A 518 45.24 -14.74 21.73
N THR A 519 45.05 -13.98 22.81
CA THR A 519 43.76 -13.34 23.14
C THR A 519 43.18 -12.55 21.98
N ASP A 520 44.05 -11.95 21.17
CA ASP A 520 43.66 -11.06 20.08
C ASP A 520 43.01 -11.81 18.92
N SER A 521 43.44 -13.05 18.64
CA SER A 521 42.79 -13.90 17.63
C SER A 521 41.37 -14.31 18.06
N TYR A 522 41.17 -14.61 19.34
CA TYR A 522 39.84 -14.90 19.89
C TYR A 522 38.92 -13.68 19.81
N VAL A 523 39.42 -12.50 20.19
CA VAL A 523 38.63 -11.26 20.14
C VAL A 523 38.30 -10.89 18.70
N TYR A 524 39.27 -10.95 17.78
CA TYR A 524 39.04 -10.74 16.35
C TYR A 524 37.98 -11.71 15.83
N THR A 525 38.16 -13.00 16.07
CA THR A 525 37.26 -14.05 15.57
C THR A 525 35.84 -13.91 16.12
N ALA A 526 35.68 -13.54 17.39
CA ALA A 526 34.37 -13.31 18.00
C ALA A 526 33.66 -12.09 17.40
N LEU A 527 34.39 -10.98 17.20
CA LEU A 527 33.84 -9.77 16.59
C LEU A 527 33.50 -10.01 15.11
N ASP A 528 34.38 -10.69 14.38
CA ASP A 528 34.18 -11.10 12.99
C ASP A 528 32.94 -11.97 12.83
N LEU A 529 32.78 -12.99 13.67
CA LEU A 529 31.60 -13.84 13.69
C LEU A 529 30.32 -13.02 13.84
N ILE A 530 30.23 -12.17 14.87
CA ILE A 530 29.02 -11.41 15.18
C ILE A 530 28.70 -10.45 14.03
N LEU A 531 29.69 -9.71 13.55
CA LEU A 531 29.45 -8.56 12.68
C LEU A 531 29.34 -8.98 11.21
N ASN A 532 30.12 -9.96 10.75
CA ASN A 532 29.88 -10.61 9.45
C ASN A 532 28.49 -11.23 9.42
N SER A 533 28.06 -11.93 10.49
CA SER A 533 26.70 -12.49 10.56
C SER A 533 25.65 -11.42 10.32
N PHE A 534 25.77 -10.25 10.96
CA PHE A 534 24.81 -9.16 10.75
C PHE A 534 24.83 -8.62 9.32
N HIS A 535 26.02 -8.33 8.74
CA HIS A 535 26.11 -7.81 7.37
C HIS A 535 25.58 -8.81 6.33
N ILE A 536 26.02 -10.07 6.42
CA ILE A 536 25.61 -11.14 5.54
C ILE A 536 24.10 -11.36 5.64
N TYR A 537 23.55 -11.38 6.86
CA TYR A 537 22.11 -11.49 7.07
C TYR A 537 21.32 -10.39 6.37
N PHE A 538 21.74 -9.12 6.49
CA PHE A 538 21.06 -8.00 5.83
C PHE A 538 21.18 -8.03 4.31
N ASN A 539 22.26 -8.56 3.76
CA ASN A 539 22.44 -8.73 2.32
C ASN A 539 21.58 -9.89 1.80
N TYR A 540 21.56 -11.03 2.50
CA TYR A 540 20.78 -12.20 2.11
C TYR A 540 19.27 -12.00 2.30
N ILE A 541 18.82 -11.32 3.35
CA ILE A 541 17.39 -11.00 3.50
C ILE A 541 16.90 -10.11 2.34
N PHE A 542 17.75 -9.27 1.77
CA PHE A 542 17.37 -8.45 0.62
C PHE A 542 17.20 -9.30 -0.65
N ILE A 543 18.15 -10.19 -0.96
CA ILE A 543 18.03 -11.13 -2.09
C ILE A 543 16.78 -12.00 -1.90
N TYR A 544 16.60 -12.54 -0.70
CA TYR A 544 15.48 -13.40 -0.35
C TYR A 544 14.14 -12.65 -0.37
N ALA A 545 14.13 -11.33 -0.13
CA ALA A 545 12.94 -10.51 -0.28
C ALA A 545 12.43 -10.49 -1.73
N GLY A 546 13.33 -10.56 -2.71
CA GLY A 546 13.00 -10.80 -4.11
C GLY A 546 12.26 -12.11 -4.30
N LEU A 547 12.80 -13.20 -3.75
CA LEU A 547 12.16 -14.51 -3.83
C LEU A 547 10.75 -14.52 -3.19
N ILE A 548 10.61 -13.92 -2.01
CA ILE A 548 9.30 -13.78 -1.33
C ILE A 548 8.33 -12.98 -2.20
N ASP A 549 8.76 -11.88 -2.82
CA ASP A 549 7.90 -11.06 -3.67
C ASP A 549 7.36 -11.84 -4.87
N PHE A 550 8.24 -12.57 -5.56
CA PHE A 550 7.88 -13.41 -6.71
C PHE A 550 6.92 -14.54 -6.31
N HIS A 551 7.22 -15.25 -5.21
CA HIS A 551 6.32 -16.28 -4.69
C HIS A 551 4.94 -15.70 -4.36
N ARG A 552 4.90 -14.54 -3.69
CA ARG A 552 3.66 -13.85 -3.36
C ARG A 552 2.87 -13.46 -4.61
N ARG A 553 3.52 -12.96 -5.66
CA ARG A 553 2.87 -12.61 -6.94
C ARG A 553 2.19 -13.82 -7.59
N VAL A 554 2.80 -15.00 -7.55
CA VAL A 554 2.15 -16.25 -8.00
C VAL A 554 0.84 -16.44 -7.25
N LYS A 555 0.86 -16.36 -5.91
CA LYS A 555 -0.35 -16.52 -5.08
C LYS A 555 -1.41 -15.45 -5.35
N ILE A 556 -1.02 -14.19 -5.53
CA ILE A 556 -1.92 -13.10 -5.88
C ILE A 556 -2.60 -13.38 -7.24
N MET A 557 -1.82 -13.76 -8.25
CA MET A 557 -2.35 -13.99 -9.59
C MET A 557 -3.24 -15.22 -9.67
N SER A 558 -2.87 -16.32 -9.02
CA SER A 558 -3.73 -17.50 -8.92
C SER A 558 -5.03 -17.21 -8.15
N ALA A 559 -4.98 -16.43 -7.07
CA ALA A 559 -6.18 -15.98 -6.35
C ALA A 559 -7.06 -15.05 -7.21
N CYS A 560 -6.46 -14.19 -8.04
CA CYS A 560 -7.21 -13.36 -8.99
C CYS A 560 -7.86 -14.20 -10.10
N GLY A 561 -7.17 -15.21 -10.63
CA GLY A 561 -7.72 -16.17 -11.60
C GLY A 561 -8.86 -17.00 -11.02
N ALA A 562 -8.77 -17.40 -9.75
CA ALA A 562 -9.84 -18.10 -9.04
C ALA A 562 -11.16 -17.32 -8.96
N LEU A 563 -11.13 -15.99 -9.15
CA LEU A 563 -12.35 -15.16 -9.18
C LEU A 563 -13.15 -15.29 -10.47
N ILE A 564 -12.54 -15.71 -11.58
CA ILE A 564 -13.27 -15.86 -12.85
C ILE A 564 -13.70 -17.31 -13.11
N ASP A 565 -13.13 -18.28 -12.37
CA ASP A 565 -13.49 -19.69 -12.50
C ASP A 565 -14.78 -20.01 -11.72
N PRO A 566 -15.90 -20.33 -12.41
CA PRO A 566 -17.13 -20.75 -11.75
C PRO A 566 -17.05 -22.17 -11.19
N VAL A 567 -16.11 -23.00 -11.65
CA VAL A 567 -15.92 -24.38 -11.22
C VAL A 567 -14.83 -24.44 -10.16
N LYS A 568 -15.21 -24.24 -8.90
CA LYS A 568 -14.26 -24.23 -7.77
C LYS A 568 -13.54 -25.56 -7.56
N GLU A 569 -14.07 -26.66 -8.08
CA GLU A 569 -13.48 -27.99 -7.93
C GLU A 569 -12.14 -28.13 -8.65
N ASN A 570 -11.96 -27.41 -9.77
CA ASN A 570 -10.70 -27.39 -10.53
C ASN A 570 -9.59 -26.59 -9.84
N LEU A 571 -9.95 -25.79 -8.84
CA LEU A 571 -9.00 -24.97 -8.10
C LEU A 571 -8.41 -25.74 -6.92
N ASP A 572 -7.15 -25.45 -6.59
CA ASP A 572 -6.58 -25.88 -5.32
C ASP A 572 -7.49 -25.38 -4.18
N ILE A 573 -7.66 -26.22 -3.15
CA ILE A 573 -8.49 -25.97 -1.96
C ILE A 573 -8.28 -24.54 -1.44
N ASP A 574 -7.02 -24.14 -1.39
CA ASP A 574 -6.50 -22.83 -1.04
C ASP A 574 -7.15 -21.62 -1.72
N TYR A 575 -7.64 -21.76 -2.96
CA TYR A 575 -8.23 -20.67 -3.73
C TYR A 575 -9.76 -20.77 -3.83
N ARG A 576 -10.36 -21.87 -3.38
CA ARG A 576 -11.83 -22.06 -3.38
C ARG A 576 -12.58 -21.08 -2.49
N ILE A 577 -11.86 -20.46 -1.54
CA ILE A 577 -12.37 -19.44 -0.62
C ILE A 577 -12.75 -18.11 -1.30
N PHE A 578 -12.35 -17.92 -2.55
CA PHE A 578 -12.57 -16.68 -3.27
C PHE A 578 -13.86 -16.76 -4.08
N PRO A 579 -14.80 -15.80 -3.91
CA PRO A 579 -16.06 -15.82 -4.64
C PRO A 579 -15.85 -15.59 -6.14
N THR A 580 -16.69 -16.21 -6.96
CA THR A 580 -16.73 -16.04 -8.41
C THR A 580 -17.40 -14.72 -8.77
N VAL A 581 -16.72 -13.92 -9.58
CA VAL A 581 -17.25 -12.69 -10.16
C VAL A 581 -18.46 -13.01 -11.02
N ASN A 582 -19.51 -12.21 -10.87
CA ASN A 582 -20.70 -12.29 -11.70
C ASN A 582 -20.39 -11.83 -13.13
N PHE A 583 -20.04 -12.78 -13.99
CA PHE A 583 -19.76 -12.52 -15.39
C PHE A 583 -20.98 -12.06 -16.20
N PHE A 584 -22.22 -12.23 -15.72
CA PHE A 584 -23.41 -11.62 -16.35
C PHE A 584 -23.49 -10.11 -16.15
N ASP A 585 -22.69 -9.56 -15.25
CA ASP A 585 -22.47 -8.13 -15.09
C ASP A 585 -21.16 -7.73 -15.78
N VAL A 586 -21.29 -7.17 -16.99
CA VAL A 586 -20.18 -6.65 -17.81
C VAL A 586 -19.27 -5.72 -16.99
N HIS A 587 -19.84 -4.94 -16.08
CA HIS A 587 -19.08 -4.05 -15.20
C HIS A 587 -18.17 -4.82 -14.23
N SER A 588 -18.66 -5.91 -13.66
CA SER A 588 -17.90 -6.74 -12.71
C SER A 588 -16.79 -7.51 -13.43
N LEU A 589 -17.06 -8.02 -14.64
CA LEU A 589 -16.04 -8.63 -15.49
C LEU A 589 -14.93 -7.63 -15.87
N HIS A 590 -15.30 -6.40 -16.22
CA HIS A 590 -14.34 -5.33 -16.48
C HIS A 590 -13.54 -4.93 -15.22
N SER A 591 -14.21 -4.85 -14.08
CA SER A 591 -13.56 -4.56 -12.79
C SER A 591 -12.60 -5.69 -12.40
N TRP A 592 -12.91 -6.95 -12.68
CA TRP A 592 -11.96 -8.05 -12.50
C TRP A 592 -10.69 -7.86 -13.33
N TYR A 593 -10.82 -7.48 -14.61
CA TYR A 593 -9.66 -7.18 -15.45
C TYR A 593 -8.83 -6.02 -14.89
N GLN A 594 -9.46 -4.91 -14.51
CA GLN A 594 -8.79 -3.77 -13.86
C GLN A 594 -8.08 -4.16 -12.56
N MET A 595 -8.72 -5.00 -11.75
CA MET A 595 -8.15 -5.54 -10.52
C MET A 595 -6.87 -6.33 -10.82
N ARG A 596 -6.91 -7.20 -11.84
CA ARG A 596 -5.77 -8.00 -12.27
C ARG A 596 -4.57 -7.13 -12.64
N GLN A 597 -4.79 -6.07 -13.43
CA GLN A 597 -3.76 -5.10 -13.78
C GLN A 597 -3.16 -4.43 -12.53
N CYS A 598 -4.03 -4.00 -11.61
CA CYS A 598 -3.60 -3.37 -10.37
C CYS A 598 -2.85 -4.34 -9.44
N LEU A 599 -3.21 -5.62 -9.44
CA LEU A 599 -2.52 -6.65 -8.66
C LEU A 599 -1.13 -6.98 -9.26
N MET A 600 -0.98 -6.94 -10.59
CA MET A 600 0.32 -7.07 -11.26
C MET A 600 1.24 -5.90 -10.91
N ASP A 601 0.68 -4.70 -10.80
CA ASP A 601 1.40 -3.50 -10.42
C ASP A 601 1.61 -3.33 -8.91
N LEU A 602 1.04 -4.19 -8.07
CA LEU A 602 1.18 -4.10 -6.61
C LEU A 602 2.65 -4.29 -6.21
N GLY A 603 3.21 -3.36 -5.43
CA GLY A 603 4.61 -3.42 -4.99
C GLY A 603 5.66 -3.16 -6.08
N LYS A 604 5.28 -2.59 -7.23
CA LYS A 604 6.17 -2.27 -8.35
C LYS A 604 7.40 -1.45 -7.94
N ARG A 605 7.27 -0.58 -6.93
CA ARG A 605 8.38 0.20 -6.37
C ARG A 605 9.46 -0.69 -5.76
N TYR A 606 9.04 -1.66 -4.94
CA TYR A 606 9.95 -2.62 -4.33
C TYR A 606 10.53 -3.59 -5.35
N LEU A 607 9.72 -4.03 -6.32
CA LEU A 607 10.18 -4.89 -7.42
C LEU A 607 11.31 -4.20 -8.22
N ASN A 608 11.13 -2.93 -8.59
CA ASN A 608 12.15 -2.17 -9.30
C ASN A 608 13.43 -2.02 -8.46
N ALA A 609 13.30 -1.78 -7.15
CA ALA A 609 14.45 -1.72 -6.23
C ALA A 609 15.20 -3.07 -6.16
N ILE A 610 14.47 -4.18 -6.06
CA ILE A 610 15.02 -5.53 -6.07
C ILE A 610 15.74 -5.79 -7.39
N PHE A 611 15.18 -5.38 -8.52
CA PHE A 611 15.83 -5.55 -9.82
C PHE A 611 17.11 -4.75 -9.98
N ILE A 612 17.11 -3.46 -9.62
CA ILE A 612 18.32 -2.64 -9.71
C ILE A 612 19.44 -3.25 -8.88
N TYR A 613 19.12 -3.65 -7.64
CA TYR A 613 20.04 -4.37 -6.79
C TYR A 613 20.52 -5.67 -7.48
N SER A 614 19.61 -6.57 -7.83
CA SER A 614 19.96 -7.87 -8.39
C SER A 614 20.76 -7.75 -9.69
N SER A 615 20.55 -6.71 -10.49
CA SER A 615 21.37 -6.42 -11.67
C SER A 615 22.81 -6.03 -11.33
N PHE A 616 23.01 -5.16 -10.33
CA PHE A 616 24.37 -4.84 -9.85
C PHE A 616 25.10 -6.08 -9.33
N PHE A 617 24.39 -6.93 -8.58
CA PHE A 617 24.96 -8.17 -8.04
C PHE A 617 25.24 -9.21 -9.09
N LEU A 618 24.30 -9.43 -10.01
CA LEU A 618 24.51 -10.39 -11.09
C LEU A 618 25.72 -9.99 -11.93
N ALA A 619 25.89 -8.71 -12.26
CA ALA A 619 27.04 -8.25 -13.01
C ALA A 619 28.36 -8.56 -12.29
N GLY A 620 28.45 -8.28 -10.98
CA GLY A 620 29.63 -8.60 -10.18
C GLY A 620 29.91 -10.10 -10.08
N TYR A 621 28.89 -10.90 -9.76
CA TYR A 621 29.03 -12.35 -9.64
C TYR A 621 29.31 -13.05 -10.97
N LEU A 622 28.74 -12.55 -12.08
CA LEU A 622 29.01 -13.06 -13.42
C LEU A 622 30.44 -12.73 -13.85
N GLY A 623 30.92 -11.50 -13.59
CA GLY A 623 32.32 -11.14 -13.83
C GLY A 623 33.27 -12.04 -13.06
N PHE A 624 32.95 -12.32 -11.79
CA PHE A 624 33.73 -13.26 -10.98
C PHE A 624 33.65 -14.71 -11.49
N LEU A 625 32.48 -15.16 -11.96
CA LEU A 625 32.30 -16.48 -12.55
C LEU A 625 33.18 -16.62 -13.80
N ILE A 626 33.20 -15.61 -14.66
CA ILE A 626 34.04 -15.59 -15.87
C ILE A 626 35.52 -15.63 -15.48
N TYR A 627 35.96 -14.81 -14.51
CA TYR A 627 37.33 -14.86 -13.98
C TYR A 627 37.70 -16.28 -13.53
N ARG A 628 36.81 -16.95 -12.78
CA ARG A 628 37.02 -18.33 -12.32
C ARG A 628 37.09 -19.33 -13.47
N MET A 629 36.20 -19.21 -14.45
CA MET A 629 36.25 -20.06 -15.64
C MET A 629 37.59 -19.92 -16.37
N LEU A 630 38.09 -18.69 -16.52
CA LEU A 630 39.40 -18.43 -17.13
C LEU A 630 40.55 -19.04 -16.33
N ALA A 631 40.51 -18.94 -15.00
CA ALA A 631 41.49 -19.58 -14.12
C ALA A 631 41.47 -21.11 -14.21
N VAL A 632 40.28 -21.74 -14.24
CA VAL A 632 40.13 -23.21 -14.36
C VAL A 632 40.69 -23.73 -15.68
N PHE A 633 40.55 -22.96 -16.77
CA PHE A 633 41.13 -23.27 -18.08
C PHE A 633 42.57 -22.77 -18.24
N GLU A 634 43.22 -22.33 -17.16
CA GLU A 634 44.63 -21.89 -17.13
C GLU A 634 44.94 -20.73 -18.08
N PHE A 635 43.93 -19.93 -18.45
CA PHE A 635 44.14 -18.67 -19.17
C PHE A 635 44.70 -17.57 -18.26
N ILE A 636 44.51 -17.70 -16.94
CA ILE A 636 44.99 -16.76 -15.92
C ILE A 636 45.57 -17.59 -14.77
N GLU A 637 46.75 -17.19 -14.27
CA GLU A 637 47.33 -17.74 -13.05
C GLU A 637 46.56 -17.18 -11.83
N ASP A 638 45.85 -18.05 -11.11
CA ASP A 638 45.08 -17.65 -9.93
C ASP A 638 45.84 -17.99 -8.64
N SER A 639 46.30 -16.96 -7.94
CA SER A 639 47.00 -17.06 -6.65
C SER A 639 46.08 -16.97 -5.43
N SER A 640 44.76 -16.99 -5.64
CA SER A 640 43.78 -16.87 -4.56
C SER A 640 43.85 -18.02 -3.54
N SER A 641 43.62 -17.74 -2.26
CA SER A 641 43.51 -18.80 -1.22
C SER A 641 42.24 -19.65 -1.37
N SER A 642 42.27 -20.85 -0.77
CA SER A 642 41.12 -21.77 -0.71
C SER A 642 39.87 -21.13 -0.09
N VAL A 643 40.04 -20.23 0.88
CA VAL A 643 38.96 -19.51 1.56
C VAL A 643 38.26 -18.54 0.62
N PHE A 644 39.03 -17.83 -0.20
CA PHE A 644 38.48 -16.97 -1.23
C PHE A 644 37.60 -17.77 -2.21
N PHE A 645 38.04 -18.98 -2.59
CA PHE A 645 37.23 -19.91 -3.39
C PHE A 645 35.94 -20.33 -2.68
N ALA A 646 36.02 -20.76 -1.43
CA ALA A 646 34.85 -21.21 -0.68
C ALA A 646 33.80 -20.10 -0.55
N TYR A 647 34.22 -18.89 -0.18
CA TYR A 647 33.35 -17.73 -0.03
C TYR A 647 32.67 -17.31 -1.33
N ALA A 648 33.47 -17.10 -2.37
CA ALA A 648 32.91 -16.63 -3.62
C ALA A 648 31.96 -17.66 -4.25
N THR A 649 32.35 -18.94 -4.23
CA THR A 649 31.52 -20.03 -4.77
C THR A 649 30.21 -20.16 -4.01
N TYR A 650 30.24 -20.05 -2.68
CA TYR A 650 29.03 -20.06 -1.85
C TYR A 650 28.09 -18.91 -2.21
N ASP A 651 28.62 -17.68 -2.25
CA ASP A 651 27.84 -16.48 -2.55
C ASP A 651 27.25 -16.53 -3.97
N GLN A 652 28.02 -16.99 -4.95
CA GLN A 652 27.57 -17.20 -6.33
C GLN A 652 26.48 -18.25 -6.44
N PHE A 653 26.66 -19.42 -5.80
CA PHE A 653 25.68 -20.49 -5.81
C PHE A 653 24.36 -20.02 -5.21
N LEU A 654 24.42 -19.37 -4.04
CA LEU A 654 23.26 -18.85 -3.35
C LEU A 654 22.54 -17.77 -4.17
N PHE A 655 23.29 -16.83 -4.74
CA PHE A 655 22.71 -15.77 -5.58
C PHE A 655 22.06 -16.35 -6.84
N LEU A 656 22.77 -17.23 -7.55
CA LEU A 656 22.26 -17.89 -8.76
C LEU A 656 21.01 -18.72 -8.45
N ALA A 657 21.00 -19.50 -7.37
CA ALA A 657 19.84 -20.28 -6.95
C ALA A 657 18.63 -19.39 -6.66
N ASN A 658 18.81 -18.26 -5.97
CA ASN A 658 17.73 -17.31 -5.73
C ASN A 658 17.20 -16.70 -7.04
N ILE A 659 18.06 -16.32 -7.98
CA ILE A 659 17.64 -15.79 -9.29
C ILE A 659 16.90 -16.84 -10.11
N LEU A 660 17.35 -18.10 -10.11
CA LEU A 660 16.68 -19.21 -10.80
C LEU A 660 15.28 -19.48 -10.21
N LEU A 661 15.16 -19.45 -8.88
CA LEU A 661 13.86 -19.59 -8.22
C LEU A 661 12.93 -18.40 -8.50
N MET A 662 13.47 -17.17 -8.56
CA MET A 662 12.70 -16.01 -9.01
C MET A 662 12.24 -16.15 -10.47
N LEU A 663 13.10 -16.64 -11.38
CA LEU A 663 12.74 -16.93 -12.77
C LEU A 663 11.62 -17.97 -12.85
N TYR A 664 11.69 -19.03 -12.04
CA TYR A 664 10.64 -20.04 -11.93
C TYR A 664 9.29 -19.44 -11.53
N TYR A 665 9.24 -18.71 -10.42
CA TYR A 665 8.00 -18.06 -10.00
C TYR A 665 7.55 -17.00 -11.00
N GLY A 666 8.48 -16.32 -11.68
CA GLY A 666 8.17 -15.40 -12.77
C GLY A 666 7.50 -16.08 -13.96
N ALA A 667 7.99 -17.27 -14.34
CA ALA A 667 7.38 -18.10 -15.37
C ALA A 667 5.98 -18.58 -14.94
N CYS A 668 5.78 -18.96 -13.68
CA CYS A 668 4.44 -19.29 -13.16
C CYS A 668 3.46 -18.12 -13.24
N VAL A 669 3.89 -16.89 -12.89
CA VAL A 669 3.06 -15.68 -13.04
C VAL A 669 2.70 -15.45 -14.51
N ASN A 670 3.66 -15.60 -15.42
CA ASN A 670 3.42 -15.45 -16.85
C ASN A 670 2.51 -16.54 -17.41
N GLN A 671 2.60 -17.78 -16.91
CA GLN A 671 1.72 -18.89 -17.27
C GLN A 671 0.27 -18.61 -16.85
N GLN A 672 0.06 -17.90 -15.73
CA GLN A 672 -1.29 -17.53 -15.29
C GLN A 672 -2.02 -16.67 -16.31
N PHE A 673 -1.34 -15.85 -17.13
CA PHE A 673 -2.01 -15.14 -18.23
C PHE A 673 -2.64 -16.10 -19.25
N VAL A 674 -1.93 -17.18 -19.59
CA VAL A 674 -2.44 -18.21 -20.51
C VAL A 674 -3.60 -18.96 -19.87
N THR A 675 -3.49 -19.32 -18.59
CA THR A 675 -4.59 -19.97 -17.86
C THR A 675 -5.84 -19.08 -17.82
N ASP A 676 -5.71 -17.80 -17.47
CA ASP A 676 -6.83 -16.85 -17.42
C ASP A 676 -7.47 -16.65 -18.81
N GLN A 677 -6.67 -16.64 -19.88
CA GLN A 677 -7.17 -16.58 -21.26
C GLN A 677 -7.96 -17.84 -21.64
N LEU A 678 -7.49 -19.03 -21.25
CA LEU A 678 -8.18 -20.30 -21.51
C LEU A 678 -9.52 -20.35 -20.76
N LEU A 679 -9.56 -19.91 -19.51
CA LEU A 679 -10.80 -19.78 -18.72
C LEU A 679 -11.80 -18.85 -19.40
N LEU A 680 -11.35 -17.71 -19.94
CA LEU A 680 -12.22 -16.80 -20.72
C LEU A 680 -12.75 -17.44 -22.01
N VAL A 681 -11.95 -18.27 -22.69
CA VAL A 681 -12.38 -19.00 -23.89
C VAL A 681 -13.44 -20.06 -23.54
N GLN A 682 -13.27 -20.78 -22.43
CA GLN A 682 -14.26 -21.73 -21.93
C GLN A 682 -15.56 -21.00 -21.57
N LEU A 683 -15.48 -19.93 -20.78
CA LEU A 683 -16.63 -19.10 -20.42
C LEU A 683 -17.37 -18.58 -21.67
N LYS A 684 -16.64 -18.07 -22.67
CA LYS A 684 -17.21 -17.63 -23.95
C LYS A 684 -17.97 -18.76 -24.65
N THR A 685 -17.35 -19.94 -24.73
CA THR A 685 -17.92 -21.11 -25.41
C THR A 685 -19.25 -21.51 -24.75
N CYS A 686 -19.27 -21.58 -23.42
CA CYS A 686 -20.48 -21.92 -22.68
C CYS A 686 -21.56 -20.82 -22.79
N VAL A 687 -21.20 -19.53 -22.80
CA VAL A 687 -22.15 -18.43 -23.07
C VAL A 687 -22.76 -18.52 -24.47
N ILE A 688 -21.98 -18.92 -25.49
CA ILE A 688 -22.48 -19.16 -26.85
C ILE A 688 -23.46 -20.33 -26.88
N LEU A 689 -23.15 -21.42 -26.18
CA LEU A 689 -24.04 -22.58 -26.06
C LEU A 689 -25.36 -22.19 -25.37
N VAL A 690 -25.29 -21.50 -24.23
CA VAL A 690 -26.48 -20.97 -23.53
C VAL A 690 -27.29 -20.04 -24.43
N LYS A 691 -26.64 -19.18 -25.22
CA LYS A 691 -27.33 -18.32 -26.20
C LYS A 691 -28.04 -19.12 -27.28
N LYS A 692 -27.44 -20.22 -27.77
CA LYS A 692 -28.02 -21.11 -28.78
C LYS A 692 -29.26 -21.83 -28.24
N HIS A 693 -29.20 -22.31 -26.99
CA HIS A 693 -30.26 -23.07 -26.34
C HIS A 693 -31.22 -22.24 -25.48
N ILE A 694 -31.15 -20.90 -25.57
CA ILE A 694 -31.90 -19.99 -24.70
C ILE A 694 -33.41 -20.22 -24.68
N SER A 695 -34.03 -20.58 -25.80
CA SER A 695 -35.48 -20.82 -25.84
C SER A 695 -35.88 -22.00 -24.96
N TYR A 696 -35.07 -23.06 -24.94
CA TYR A 696 -35.28 -24.25 -24.12
C TYR A 696 -34.95 -23.99 -22.65
N ILE A 697 -33.81 -23.35 -22.37
CA ILE A 697 -33.40 -23.01 -20.99
C ILE A 697 -34.45 -22.14 -20.30
N LEU A 698 -35.08 -21.21 -21.02
CA LEU A 698 -36.08 -20.30 -20.45
C LEU A 698 -37.49 -20.91 -20.31
N THR A 699 -37.76 -22.09 -20.90
CA THR A 699 -39.04 -22.79 -20.73
C THR A 699 -39.05 -23.73 -19.53
N LEU A 700 -37.88 -24.14 -19.06
CA LEU A 700 -37.73 -25.05 -17.93
C LEU A 700 -37.84 -24.30 -16.61
N SER A 701 -38.44 -24.94 -15.60
CA SER A 701 -38.28 -24.50 -14.23
C SER A 701 -36.85 -24.80 -13.73
N ASP A 702 -36.42 -24.17 -12.64
CA ASP A 702 -35.09 -24.44 -12.05
C ASP A 702 -34.94 -25.91 -11.62
N GLU A 703 -36.03 -26.58 -11.27
CA GLU A 703 -36.07 -28.01 -10.90
C GLU A 703 -36.00 -28.89 -12.17
N ASP A 704 -36.85 -28.61 -13.17
CA ASP A 704 -36.87 -29.38 -14.43
C ASP A 704 -35.55 -29.30 -15.18
N PHE A 705 -34.86 -28.14 -15.14
CA PHE A 705 -33.59 -27.96 -15.83
C PHE A 705 -32.53 -28.93 -15.33
N LEU A 706 -32.60 -29.39 -14.09
CA LEU A 706 -31.56 -30.26 -13.55
C LEU A 706 -31.83 -31.72 -13.81
N GLU A 707 -33.10 -32.11 -13.83
CA GLU A 707 -33.51 -33.49 -14.08
C GLU A 707 -33.41 -33.83 -15.58
N ASP A 708 -33.62 -32.86 -16.46
CA ASP A 708 -33.74 -33.06 -17.92
C ASP A 708 -32.44 -32.81 -18.69
N THR A 709 -31.39 -32.28 -18.06
CA THR A 709 -30.16 -31.93 -18.80
C THR A 709 -29.23 -33.13 -18.99
N GLU A 710 -29.11 -33.60 -20.23
CA GLU A 710 -28.00 -34.45 -20.72
C GLU A 710 -26.62 -33.71 -20.74
N TYR A 711 -26.51 -32.54 -20.12
CA TYR A 711 -25.31 -31.71 -20.18
C TYR A 711 -24.43 -31.94 -18.96
N ASP A 712 -23.33 -32.67 -19.14
CA ASP A 712 -22.33 -32.91 -18.09
C ASP A 712 -21.39 -31.69 -17.83
N ASP A 713 -21.47 -30.64 -18.66
CA ASP A 713 -20.61 -29.46 -18.52
C ASP A 713 -21.09 -28.53 -17.39
N GLN A 714 -20.36 -28.54 -16.28
CA GLN A 714 -20.61 -27.70 -15.11
C GLN A 714 -20.64 -26.20 -15.43
N TYR A 715 -19.81 -25.72 -16.36
CA TYR A 715 -19.82 -24.31 -16.76
C TYR A 715 -21.16 -23.95 -17.39
N PHE A 716 -21.67 -24.81 -18.26
CA PHE A 716 -22.97 -24.61 -18.90
C PHE A 716 -24.10 -24.53 -17.86
N ILE A 717 -24.13 -25.46 -16.91
CA ILE A 717 -25.15 -25.50 -15.84
C ILE A 717 -25.14 -24.21 -15.02
N ILE A 718 -23.97 -23.75 -14.56
CA ILE A 718 -23.84 -22.54 -13.74
C ILE A 718 -24.31 -21.30 -14.51
N ILE A 719 -23.91 -21.17 -15.78
CA ILE A 719 -24.27 -20.03 -16.63
C ILE A 719 -25.78 -20.06 -16.95
N ALA A 720 -26.33 -21.23 -17.25
CA ALA A 720 -27.76 -21.40 -17.53
C ALA A 720 -28.61 -21.01 -16.31
N ARG A 721 -28.25 -21.48 -15.11
CA ARG A 721 -28.91 -21.10 -13.86
C ARG A 721 -28.86 -19.59 -13.59
N GLN A 722 -27.69 -18.97 -13.78
CA GLN A 722 -27.56 -17.52 -13.65
C GLN A 722 -28.45 -16.76 -14.65
N LEU A 723 -28.65 -17.31 -15.85
CA LEU A 723 -29.57 -16.75 -16.84
C LEU A 723 -31.03 -16.88 -16.39
N ILE A 724 -31.44 -18.03 -15.83
CA ILE A 724 -32.79 -18.24 -15.28
C ILE A 724 -33.04 -17.29 -14.11
N ALA A 725 -32.12 -17.20 -13.15
CA ALA A 725 -32.20 -16.24 -12.05
C ALA A 725 -32.28 -14.78 -12.53
N TYR A 726 -31.54 -14.43 -13.59
CA TYR A 726 -31.62 -13.12 -14.21
C TYR A 726 -32.98 -12.86 -14.89
N ARG A 727 -33.56 -13.88 -15.55
CA ARG A 727 -34.89 -13.83 -16.17
C ARG A 727 -35.99 -13.63 -15.12
N ASN A 728 -35.96 -14.41 -14.03
CA ASN A 728 -36.96 -14.40 -12.97
C ASN A 728 -37.07 -13.03 -12.29
N ARG A 729 -35.96 -12.29 -12.21
CA ARG A 729 -35.92 -10.91 -11.70
C ARG A 729 -36.42 -9.85 -12.67
N LYS A 730 -36.41 -10.16 -13.97
CA LYS A 730 -36.85 -9.26 -15.04
C LYS A 730 -37.82 -10.00 -15.95
N PRO A 731 -39.01 -10.38 -15.46
CA PRO A 731 -39.97 -11.19 -16.20
C PRO A 731 -40.47 -10.52 -17.49
N ASN A 732 -40.36 -9.19 -17.58
CA ASN A 732 -40.73 -8.42 -18.78
C ASN A 732 -39.64 -8.36 -19.86
N MET A 733 -38.45 -8.94 -19.63
CA MET A 733 -37.35 -8.89 -20.61
C MET A 733 -37.54 -9.91 -21.74
N SER A 734 -37.77 -9.45 -22.96
CA SER A 734 -37.93 -10.35 -24.12
C SER A 734 -36.69 -11.23 -24.36
N ASN A 735 -36.88 -12.43 -24.92
CA ASN A 735 -35.77 -13.31 -25.33
C ASN A 735 -34.77 -12.61 -26.25
N LYS A 736 -35.25 -11.66 -27.07
CA LYS A 736 -34.40 -10.81 -27.92
C LYS A 736 -33.45 -9.92 -27.09
N GLN A 737 -33.93 -9.31 -26.02
CA GLN A 737 -33.11 -8.50 -25.12
C GLN A 737 -32.08 -9.35 -24.35
N ILE A 738 -32.45 -10.56 -23.95
CA ILE A 738 -31.52 -11.49 -23.29
C ILE A 738 -30.43 -11.93 -24.27
N LYS A 739 -30.80 -12.33 -25.50
CA LYS A 739 -29.82 -12.64 -26.57
C LYS A 739 -28.88 -11.46 -26.83
N GLN A 740 -29.40 -10.23 -26.88
CA GLN A 740 -28.57 -9.03 -27.03
C GLN A 740 -27.62 -8.82 -25.84
N LYS A 741 -28.05 -9.13 -24.61
CA LYS A 741 -27.19 -9.05 -23.43
C LYS A 741 -26.07 -10.10 -23.48
N LEU A 742 -26.39 -11.35 -23.82
CA LEU A 742 -25.39 -12.41 -24.00
C LEU A 742 -24.39 -12.05 -25.10
N GLU A 743 -24.85 -11.44 -26.20
CA GLU A 743 -23.95 -10.97 -27.26
C GLU A 743 -22.98 -9.89 -26.78
N ARG A 744 -23.45 -8.95 -25.97
CA ARG A 744 -22.59 -7.94 -25.35
C ARG A 744 -21.57 -8.58 -24.42
N LEU A 745 -21.96 -9.61 -23.67
CA LEU A 745 -21.06 -10.35 -22.79
C LEU A 745 -19.97 -11.08 -23.59
N ILE A 746 -20.35 -11.80 -24.66
CA ILE A 746 -19.40 -12.48 -25.56
C ILE A 746 -18.38 -11.47 -26.11
N LYS A 747 -18.87 -10.31 -26.58
CA LYS A 747 -18.00 -9.25 -27.09
C LYS A 747 -17.05 -8.71 -26.02
N GLU A 748 -17.52 -8.50 -24.78
CA GLU A 748 -16.65 -8.04 -23.70
C GLU A 748 -15.59 -9.08 -23.34
N ILE A 749 -15.94 -10.36 -23.28
CA ILE A 749 -15.00 -11.45 -23.04
C ILE A 749 -13.89 -11.45 -24.12
N ASP A 750 -14.26 -11.28 -25.39
CA ASP A 750 -13.29 -11.18 -26.48
C ASP A 750 -12.35 -9.98 -26.33
N ILE A 751 -12.89 -8.81 -25.97
CA ILE A 751 -12.10 -7.59 -25.72
C ILE A 751 -11.11 -7.82 -24.57
N ILE A 752 -11.56 -8.42 -23.46
CA ILE A 752 -10.71 -8.68 -22.30
C ILE A 752 -9.63 -9.71 -22.65
N ARG A 753 -9.98 -10.77 -23.39
CA ARG A 753 -9.03 -11.78 -23.85
C ARG A 753 -7.93 -11.17 -24.72
N GLU A 754 -8.31 -10.33 -25.69
CA GLU A 754 -7.35 -9.61 -26.54
C GLU A 754 -6.44 -8.70 -25.72
N ARG A 755 -6.99 -7.96 -24.75
CA ARG A 755 -6.20 -7.13 -23.86
C ARG A 755 -5.23 -7.93 -22.98
N LEU A 756 -5.65 -9.10 -22.49
CA LEU A 756 -4.77 -10.01 -21.74
C LEU A 756 -3.64 -10.55 -22.61
N ASP A 757 -3.88 -10.79 -23.89
CA ASP A 757 -2.83 -11.20 -24.85
C ASP A 757 -1.82 -10.10 -25.09
N ILE A 758 -2.29 -8.87 -25.34
CA ILE A 758 -1.44 -7.68 -25.43
C ILE A 758 -0.62 -7.53 -24.13
N GLU A 759 -1.24 -7.68 -22.96
CA GLU A 759 -0.55 -7.57 -21.68
C GLU A 759 0.50 -8.68 -21.46
N SER A 760 0.20 -9.93 -21.81
CA SER A 760 1.12 -11.07 -21.75
C SER A 760 2.36 -10.87 -22.65
N ASN A 761 2.19 -10.18 -23.76
CA ASN A 761 3.26 -9.92 -24.74
C ASN A 761 4.06 -8.65 -24.40
N HIS A 762 3.39 -7.56 -24.02
CA HIS A 762 4.04 -6.26 -23.79
C HIS A 762 4.47 -6.04 -22.33
N HIS A 763 3.71 -6.55 -21.37
CA HIS A 763 3.95 -6.37 -19.94
C HIS A 763 4.12 -7.70 -19.17
N PRO A 764 4.88 -8.69 -19.69
CA PRO A 764 5.16 -9.88 -18.89
C PRO A 764 5.99 -9.51 -17.67
N LEU A 765 5.96 -10.36 -16.65
CA LEU A 765 6.91 -10.26 -15.56
C LEU A 765 8.31 -10.57 -16.09
N ARG A 766 9.18 -9.56 -16.05
CA ARG A 766 10.55 -9.64 -16.55
C ARG A 766 11.53 -9.65 -15.39
N ILE A 767 12.62 -10.39 -15.51
CA ILE A 767 13.77 -10.33 -14.61
C ILE A 767 14.94 -9.78 -15.41
N MET A 768 15.45 -8.61 -15.01
CA MET A 768 16.55 -7.93 -15.70
C MET A 768 16.27 -7.68 -17.19
N GLY A 769 15.02 -7.38 -17.53
CA GLY A 769 14.58 -7.13 -18.90
C GLY A 769 14.21 -8.39 -19.70
N LEU A 770 14.56 -9.59 -19.24
CA LEU A 770 14.20 -10.86 -19.88
C LEU A 770 12.83 -11.35 -19.43
N LYS A 771 11.98 -11.78 -20.37
CA LYS A 771 10.69 -12.42 -20.06
C LYS A 771 10.97 -13.74 -19.34
N ALA A 772 10.44 -13.90 -18.12
CA ALA A 772 10.59 -15.15 -17.38
C ALA A 772 9.70 -16.23 -18.01
N THR A 773 10.30 -17.19 -18.72
CA THR A 773 9.60 -18.34 -19.33
C THR A 773 10.25 -19.65 -18.90
N PHE A 774 9.47 -20.74 -18.90
CA PHE A 774 10.03 -22.08 -18.66
C PHE A 774 11.07 -22.48 -19.71
N GLU A 775 10.92 -21.99 -20.94
CA GLU A 775 11.90 -22.18 -22.00
C GLU A 775 13.26 -21.53 -21.67
N LEU A 776 13.25 -20.26 -21.23
CA LEU A 776 14.46 -19.57 -20.80
C LEU A 776 15.14 -20.31 -19.64
N MET A 777 14.35 -20.83 -18.69
CA MET A 777 14.90 -21.62 -17.59
C MET A 777 15.58 -22.90 -18.07
N ASN A 778 14.96 -23.64 -18.99
CA ASN A 778 15.55 -24.85 -19.56
C ASN A 778 16.86 -24.54 -20.28
N GLN A 779 16.92 -23.43 -21.03
CA GLN A 779 18.16 -22.97 -21.67
C GLN A 779 19.26 -22.66 -20.64
N ILE A 780 18.93 -21.99 -19.53
CA ILE A 780 19.89 -21.70 -18.46
C ILE A 780 20.35 -22.99 -17.78
N TYR A 781 19.43 -23.91 -17.46
CA TYR A 781 19.78 -25.20 -16.84
C TYR A 781 20.69 -26.04 -17.72
N THR A 782 20.37 -26.17 -19.01
CA THR A 782 21.24 -26.86 -19.97
C THR A 782 22.61 -26.19 -20.02
N GLY A 783 22.68 -24.87 -20.10
CA GLY A 783 23.94 -24.12 -20.08
C GLY A 783 24.77 -24.36 -18.83
N LEU A 784 24.15 -24.34 -17.65
CA LEU A 784 24.83 -24.61 -16.37
C LEU A 784 25.33 -26.05 -16.26
N ILE A 785 24.55 -27.04 -16.72
CA ILE A 785 24.95 -28.45 -16.72
C ILE A 785 26.12 -28.67 -17.69
N THR A 786 26.07 -28.10 -18.90
CA THR A 786 27.17 -28.18 -19.87
C THR A 786 28.42 -27.52 -19.31
N LEU A 787 28.31 -26.36 -18.67
CA LEU A 787 29.42 -25.67 -18.02
C LEU A 787 30.03 -26.52 -16.91
N ALA A 788 29.21 -27.11 -16.04
CA ALA A 788 29.66 -27.99 -14.98
C ALA A 788 30.38 -29.22 -15.53
N GLY A 789 29.86 -29.84 -16.60
CA GLY A 789 30.50 -30.96 -17.29
C GLY A 789 31.89 -30.60 -17.83
N ALA A 790 32.02 -29.42 -18.46
CA ALA A 790 33.30 -28.93 -18.97
C ALA A 790 34.32 -28.69 -17.85
N VAL A 791 33.90 -28.08 -16.72
CA VAL A 791 34.76 -27.87 -15.55
C VAL A 791 35.22 -29.20 -14.96
N ILE A 792 34.31 -30.16 -14.79
CA ILE A 792 34.64 -31.50 -14.26
C ILE A 792 35.64 -32.21 -15.18
N GLN A 793 35.43 -32.15 -16.49
CA GLN A 793 36.34 -32.75 -17.46
C GLN A 793 37.74 -32.13 -17.36
N GLN A 794 37.83 -30.79 -17.29
CA GLN A 794 39.11 -30.09 -17.17
C GLN A 794 39.86 -30.46 -15.88
N VAL A 795 39.15 -30.49 -14.75
CA VAL A 795 39.73 -30.87 -13.45
C VAL A 795 40.20 -32.33 -13.47
N TYR A 796 39.42 -33.23 -14.08
CA TYR A 796 39.80 -34.63 -14.21
C TYR A 796 41.05 -34.80 -15.08
N THR A 797 41.10 -34.16 -16.25
CA THR A 797 42.26 -34.20 -17.14
C THR A 797 43.52 -33.72 -16.42
N LYS A 798 43.44 -32.61 -15.68
CA LYS A 798 44.55 -32.07 -14.90
C LYS A 798 45.06 -33.00 -13.80
N ASN A 799 44.18 -33.74 -13.13
CA ASN A 799 44.59 -34.70 -12.10
C ASN A 799 45.17 -35.99 -12.69
N SER A 800 44.90 -36.27 -13.97
CA SER A 800 45.39 -37.47 -14.66
C SER A 800 46.74 -37.27 -15.37
N SER A 801 47.07 -36.02 -15.73
CA SER A 801 48.37 -35.59 -16.25
C SER A 801 49.35 -35.34 -15.12
#